data_AF-A0A445ECF9-F1
#
_entry.id   AF-A0A445ECF9-F1
#
_cell.length_a   1.000
_cell.length_b   1.000
_cell.length_c   1.000
_cell.angle_alpha   90.00
_cell.angle_beta   90.00
_cell.angle_gamma   90.00
#
_symmetry.space_group_name_H-M   'P 1'
#
loop_
_entity.id
_entity.type
_entity.pdbx_description
1 polymer ?
#
loop_
_entity_poly.entity_id
_entity_poly.type
_entity_poly.pdbx_seq_one_letter_code
_entity_poly.pdbx_strand_id
1 'polypeptide(L)'
;MLTSLRHALRKRPAPPQFYIPHSQSQLLFPINKNRTTISSSCSPITLSNTYQLSNSHSKSTMSQPSGTIVFNTVGRPQYGFDIFSVDLHNHHTAAFADRRLTDGVSINFNAQFIEENDSVVFVSERTGSPRFYLTRPEDKPQPLPFVPNSLFHDRPTIKNGKLYFVSTHEPPEPETVFKSWNAVYSTAVDSVDGVVTRITPKGVVDYSPAVSLTGKFMAVASHGSGLWRGDFRELETEIVVFSESEPENRVVVSERGGWPTWSQDNTIFFHRIAEDGWWSIFRVDLFDSELCRTDPPVRITPAGVHCFTPAAMHDGKRIAVATRRPGSSFRHIEIFDLELQSFQPVTETINPSFHHYNPFVSRNSRYLGYHRFRGDPTQGESTYPHLDPVQSPIQNLQLLRLNGSFPIFSPCGDFIAFNHDFDGNGGVKIIRSNGSKRWTLLKGRTCFYNSWSPSEKHVIYTSVGPIFESVSKSVEIARIEFELDHLTNDRKEIPSKMKILTKSGTGNNAFPSCSPDGKSIVFRSGRSGHKNLYIVDAVDGEFNGGLRRLTEGAWIDTMPCWSPKGDLIAFSSNMHNPTNPEVFGIYVVQPDGSGLRRVEVAKGELAERERLNHVFFSSNGEWLLFTANIGGVTAEAVSLPNQFQPYGDLYAVRLDGSGLRRLTCNAYENGTPTWYDGVLALCSEDEKEDDSDVLMGAFQEPLWIN
;
A
#
# COMPACT_ATOMS: atom_id res chain seq x y z
N MET A 1 -25.08 -10.97 -1.35
CA MET A 1 -23.71 -10.81 -1.90
C MET A 1 -23.41 -9.45 -2.53
N LEU A 2 -24.25 -8.40 -2.41
CA LEU A 2 -23.83 -7.03 -2.83
C LEU A 2 -24.66 -5.88 -2.19
N THR A 3 -25.55 -6.17 -1.24
CA THR A 3 -26.47 -5.16 -0.67
C THR A 3 -26.05 -4.59 0.68
N SER A 4 -25.17 -5.26 1.44
CA SER A 4 -24.71 -4.76 2.76
C SER A 4 -23.62 -3.69 2.65
N LEU A 5 -22.70 -3.79 1.67
CA LEU A 5 -21.76 -2.70 1.34
C LEU A 5 -22.45 -1.51 0.66
N ARG A 6 -23.59 -1.73 -0.03
CA ARG A 6 -24.38 -0.67 -0.67
C ARG A 6 -25.04 0.28 0.34
N HIS A 7 -25.30 -0.15 1.57
CA HIS A 7 -26.07 0.66 2.53
C HIS A 7 -25.19 1.57 3.41
N ALA A 8 -23.94 1.16 3.69
CA ALA A 8 -22.99 1.98 4.45
C ALA A 8 -22.35 3.11 3.61
N LEU A 9 -22.24 2.94 2.29
CA LEU A 9 -21.60 3.92 1.39
C LEU A 9 -22.58 4.86 0.66
N ARG A 10 -23.87 4.54 0.55
CA ARG A 10 -24.87 5.40 -0.12
C ARG A 10 -25.47 6.51 0.76
N LYS A 11 -25.24 6.51 2.08
CA LYS A 11 -25.77 7.52 3.01
C LYS A 11 -24.71 8.51 3.50
N ARG A 12 -23.75 8.89 2.65
CA ARG A 12 -23.04 10.15 2.87
C ARG A 12 -23.78 11.25 2.10
N PRO A 13 -24.26 12.32 2.75
CA PRO A 13 -24.50 13.55 2.01
C PRO A 13 -23.17 13.95 1.36
N ALA A 14 -23.21 14.40 0.11
CA ALA A 14 -22.05 14.98 -0.55
C ALA A 14 -21.40 16.01 0.39
N PRO A 15 -20.07 16.07 0.50
CA PRO A 15 -19.45 17.22 1.14
C PRO A 15 -19.94 18.46 0.38
N PRO A 16 -20.40 19.52 1.09
CA PRO A 16 -20.95 20.68 0.42
C PRO A 16 -19.87 21.28 -0.48
N GLN A 17 -20.20 21.41 -1.77
CA GLN A 17 -19.47 22.25 -2.70
C GLN A 17 -19.51 23.68 -2.16
N PHE A 18 -18.37 24.19 -1.71
CA PHE A 18 -18.23 25.62 -1.45
C PHE A 18 -17.21 26.22 -2.41
N TYR A 19 -17.78 26.97 -3.36
CA TYR A 19 -17.14 28.06 -4.09
C TYR A 19 -16.44 28.99 -3.09
N ILE A 20 -15.14 29.24 -3.29
CA ILE A 20 -14.43 30.34 -2.64
C ILE A 20 -14.43 31.52 -3.62
N PRO A 21 -15.06 32.66 -3.32
CA PRO A 21 -14.94 33.85 -4.15
C PRO A 21 -13.57 34.51 -3.94
N HIS A 22 -12.95 34.90 -5.04
CA HIS A 22 -11.78 35.79 -5.04
C HIS A 22 -12.09 37.07 -4.26
N SER A 23 -11.22 37.42 -3.30
CA SER A 23 -11.04 38.81 -2.93
C SER A 23 -9.57 39.11 -2.70
N GLN A 24 -9.10 40.11 -3.45
CA GLN A 24 -7.82 40.76 -3.29
C GLN A 24 -7.78 41.50 -1.96
N SER A 25 -6.65 41.46 -1.26
CA SER A 25 -6.10 42.66 -0.63
C SER A 25 -4.60 42.53 -0.43
N GLN A 26 -3.90 43.49 -1.05
CA GLN A 26 -2.50 43.79 -0.84
C GLN A 26 -2.30 44.29 0.60
N LEU A 27 -1.19 43.90 1.23
CA LEU A 27 -0.51 44.76 2.20
C LEU A 27 1.00 44.51 2.12
N LEU A 28 1.71 45.59 1.81
CA LEU A 28 3.15 45.73 1.58
C LEU A 28 3.93 45.92 2.89
N PHE A 29 5.26 45.82 2.74
CA PHE A 29 6.38 46.41 3.51
C PHE A 29 7.16 45.46 4.46
N PRO A 30 8.47 45.70 4.68
CA PRO A 30 9.51 45.74 3.66
C PRO A 30 10.76 44.91 4.03
N ILE A 31 11.58 44.69 3.00
CA ILE A 31 12.92 44.11 2.99
C ILE A 31 13.86 44.83 3.96
N ASN A 32 14.66 44.07 4.72
CA ASN A 32 15.93 44.57 5.23
C ASN A 32 17.07 43.60 4.91
N LYS A 33 17.98 44.09 4.06
CA LYS A 33 19.24 43.44 3.66
C LYS A 33 20.28 43.71 4.75
N ASN A 34 21.05 42.70 5.13
CA ASN A 34 22.45 42.91 5.49
C ASN A 34 23.28 41.72 5.02
N ARG A 35 24.14 42.03 4.03
CA ARG A 35 25.24 41.19 3.53
C ARG A 35 26.42 41.37 4.47
N THR A 36 27.14 40.28 4.75
CA THR A 36 28.56 40.34 5.09
C THR A 36 29.30 39.30 4.27
N THR A 37 30.20 39.80 3.44
CA THR A 37 31.14 39.08 2.59
C THR A 37 32.40 38.70 3.38
N ILE A 38 32.87 37.46 3.26
CA ILE A 38 34.31 37.14 3.39
C ILE A 38 34.68 36.14 2.28
N SER A 39 35.74 36.47 1.56
CA SER A 39 36.37 35.75 0.46
C SER A 39 37.70 35.13 0.90
N SER A 40 38.06 33.92 0.39
CA SER A 40 39.43 33.61 -0.10
C SER A 40 39.58 32.18 -0.66
N SER A 41 39.84 32.10 -1.98
CA SER A 41 40.81 31.28 -2.75
C SER A 41 41.24 29.83 -2.39
N CYS A 42 40.98 28.88 -3.32
CA CYS A 42 41.89 28.02 -4.15
C CYS A 42 43.21 27.45 -3.56
N SER A 43 43.73 26.21 -3.77
CA SER A 43 43.40 24.98 -4.57
C SER A 43 44.28 23.76 -4.04
N PRO A 44 44.58 22.65 -4.76
CA PRO A 44 44.34 21.25 -4.30
C PRO A 44 45.60 20.40 -3.98
N ILE A 45 45.46 19.31 -3.20
CA ILE A 45 46.49 18.25 -3.07
C ILE A 45 45.85 16.86 -3.01
N THR A 46 46.44 15.93 -3.75
CA THR A 46 46.05 14.54 -4.02
C THR A 46 46.61 13.53 -3.01
N LEU A 47 45.78 12.52 -2.66
CA LEU A 47 46.03 11.11 -2.27
C LEU A 47 47.18 10.74 -1.28
N SER A 48 46.83 10.15 -0.13
CA SER A 48 46.94 8.69 0.15
C SER A 48 46.86 8.31 1.65
N ASN A 49 46.12 7.22 1.91
CA ASN A 49 46.12 6.22 2.98
C ASN A 49 46.36 6.53 4.49
N THR A 50 45.41 5.97 5.26
CA THR A 50 45.51 5.39 6.62
C THR A 50 45.91 6.31 7.76
N TYR A 51 44.97 6.55 8.70
CA TYR A 51 45.05 6.09 10.10
C TYR A 51 43.72 6.41 10.79
N GLN A 52 43.06 5.37 11.32
CA GLN A 52 41.94 5.51 12.25
C GLN A 52 42.45 6.21 13.52
N LEU A 53 41.88 7.38 13.83
CA LEU A 53 41.95 7.97 15.16
C LEU A 53 40.54 7.93 15.76
N SER A 54 40.39 7.04 16.73
CA SER A 54 39.23 6.84 17.56
C SER A 54 38.94 8.09 18.38
N ASN A 55 37.99 8.92 17.94
CA ASN A 55 37.29 9.83 18.83
C ASN A 55 36.12 9.08 19.46
N SER A 56 36.38 8.51 20.64
CA SER A 56 35.36 7.97 21.53
C SER A 56 34.55 9.13 22.14
N HIS A 57 33.61 9.65 21.37
CA HIS A 57 32.35 10.13 21.94
C HIS A 57 31.38 8.98 21.78
N SER A 58 31.06 8.30 22.89
CA SER A 58 30.01 7.29 22.94
C SER A 58 28.67 7.98 22.66
N LYS A 59 28.34 8.21 21.38
CA LYS A 59 26.96 8.14 20.95
C LYS A 59 26.53 6.73 21.32
N SER A 60 25.68 6.58 22.33
CA SER A 60 25.00 5.30 22.55
C SER A 60 24.48 4.86 21.20
N THR A 61 24.97 3.75 20.66
CA THR A 61 24.43 3.15 19.45
C THR A 61 22.97 2.86 19.75
N MET A 62 22.08 3.73 19.29
CA MET A 62 20.64 3.63 19.53
C MET A 62 20.20 2.26 19.03
N SER A 63 19.56 1.46 19.89
CA SER A 63 19.12 0.11 19.53
C SER A 63 18.17 0.21 18.33
N GLN A 64 18.38 -0.61 17.30
CA GLN A 64 17.45 -0.71 16.18
C GLN A 64 16.23 -1.55 16.60
N PRO A 65 15.07 -1.39 15.95
CA PRO A 65 13.96 -2.34 16.07
C PRO A 65 14.42 -3.77 15.79
N SER A 66 13.90 -4.74 16.54
CA SER A 66 14.19 -6.17 16.35
C SER A 66 12.97 -7.04 16.63
N GLY A 67 13.05 -8.32 16.28
CA GLY A 67 12.00 -9.32 16.52
C GLY A 67 11.21 -9.64 15.25
N THR A 68 9.94 -10.00 15.38
CA THR A 68 9.06 -10.35 14.26
C THR A 68 7.79 -9.52 14.27
N ILE A 69 7.45 -8.93 13.14
CA ILE A 69 6.17 -8.27 12.90
C ILE A 69 5.33 -9.13 11.96
N VAL A 70 4.08 -9.39 12.36
CA VAL A 70 3.07 -9.99 11.48
C VAL A 70 2.03 -8.93 11.15
N PHE A 71 1.68 -8.82 9.87
CA PHE A 71 0.71 -7.83 9.38
C PHE A 71 -0.12 -8.39 8.23
N ASN A 72 -1.10 -7.64 7.73
CA ASN A 72 -1.86 -8.00 6.54
C ASN A 72 -1.76 -6.96 5.43
N THR A 73 -2.00 -7.37 4.18
CA THR A 73 -2.23 -6.45 3.06
C THR A 73 -3.71 -6.51 2.69
N VAL A 74 -4.38 -5.36 2.69
CA VAL A 74 -5.82 -5.28 2.43
C VAL A 74 -6.12 -5.84 1.04
N GLY A 75 -7.12 -6.74 0.95
CA GLY A 75 -7.57 -7.31 -0.32
C GLY A 75 -6.60 -8.29 -0.99
N ARG A 76 -5.48 -8.66 -0.35
CA ARG A 76 -4.43 -9.48 -0.96
C ARG A 76 -4.89 -10.78 -1.61
N PRO A 77 -5.83 -11.56 -1.02
CA PRO A 77 -6.36 -12.76 -1.67
C PRO A 77 -7.13 -12.47 -2.97
N GLN A 78 -7.55 -11.23 -3.21
CA GLN A 78 -8.31 -10.84 -4.41
C GLN A 78 -7.41 -10.50 -5.61
N TYR A 79 -6.11 -10.33 -5.44
CA TYR A 79 -5.24 -9.75 -6.48
C TYR A 79 -4.51 -10.78 -7.34
N GLY A 80 -5.13 -11.92 -7.68
CA GLY A 80 -4.47 -13.06 -8.36
C GLY A 80 -4.01 -12.83 -9.81
N PHE A 81 -3.30 -11.73 -10.07
CA PHE A 81 -2.88 -11.26 -11.39
C PHE A 81 -1.78 -12.11 -11.98
N ASP A 82 -1.88 -12.31 -13.28
CA ASP A 82 -0.80 -12.84 -14.08
C ASP A 82 -0.72 -12.10 -15.42
N ILE A 83 0.40 -12.27 -16.12
CA ILE A 83 0.68 -11.56 -17.37
C ILE A 83 0.20 -12.39 -18.54
N PHE A 84 -0.54 -11.76 -19.46
CA PHE A 84 -1.07 -12.38 -20.67
C PHE A 84 -0.75 -11.51 -21.88
N SER A 85 -0.80 -12.11 -23.07
CA SER A 85 -0.74 -11.39 -24.34
C SER A 85 -1.62 -12.00 -25.42
N VAL A 86 -1.91 -11.20 -26.44
CA VAL A 86 -2.60 -11.61 -27.66
C VAL A 86 -1.79 -11.19 -28.89
N ASP A 87 -1.86 -11.98 -29.96
CA ASP A 87 -1.33 -11.64 -31.28
C ASP A 87 -2.39 -10.88 -32.09
N LEU A 88 -2.12 -9.61 -32.39
CA LEU A 88 -3.05 -8.73 -33.12
C LEU A 88 -3.14 -9.04 -34.62
N HIS A 89 -2.20 -9.82 -35.18
CA HIS A 89 -2.21 -10.21 -36.60
C HIS A 89 -2.94 -11.52 -36.87
N ASN A 90 -3.31 -12.27 -35.84
CA ASN A 90 -4.01 -13.54 -36.01
C ASN A 90 -5.50 -13.30 -36.34
N HIS A 91 -5.78 -12.89 -37.57
CA HIS A 91 -7.12 -12.64 -38.10
C HIS A 91 -7.89 -13.93 -38.46
N HIS A 92 -7.29 -15.11 -38.27
CA HIS A 92 -7.86 -16.38 -38.72
C HIS A 92 -8.95 -16.95 -37.79
N THR A 93 -9.18 -16.35 -36.62
CA THR A 93 -10.20 -16.75 -35.65
C THR A 93 -11.11 -15.57 -35.29
N ALA A 94 -12.42 -15.81 -35.19
CA ALA A 94 -13.40 -14.77 -34.85
C ALA A 94 -13.26 -14.19 -33.42
N ALA A 95 -12.40 -14.77 -32.58
CA ALA A 95 -12.10 -14.31 -31.23
C ALA A 95 -10.59 -14.42 -30.96
N PHE A 96 -10.03 -13.45 -30.22
CA PHE A 96 -8.66 -13.54 -29.70
C PHE A 96 -8.58 -14.66 -28.65
N ALA A 97 -7.46 -15.38 -28.61
CA ALA A 97 -7.11 -16.24 -27.49
C ALA A 97 -5.86 -15.66 -26.83
N ASP A 98 -5.92 -15.44 -25.51
CA ASP A 98 -4.78 -14.93 -24.77
C ASP A 98 -3.86 -16.05 -24.28
N ARG A 99 -2.57 -15.75 -24.29
CA ARG A 99 -1.51 -16.64 -23.82
C ARG A 99 -0.90 -16.06 -22.56
N ARG A 100 -0.81 -16.87 -21.51
CA ARG A 100 -0.08 -16.54 -20.28
C ARG A 100 1.42 -16.48 -20.57
N LEU A 101 2.09 -15.42 -20.11
CA LEU A 101 3.53 -15.16 -20.33
C LEU A 101 4.39 -15.52 -19.10
N THR A 102 3.76 -15.84 -17.99
CA THR A 102 4.39 -16.05 -16.68
C THR A 102 3.93 -17.37 -16.06
N ASP A 103 4.60 -17.78 -14.98
CA ASP A 103 4.48 -19.12 -14.39
C ASP A 103 3.22 -19.37 -13.57
N GLY A 104 2.39 -18.35 -13.31
CA GLY A 104 1.20 -18.49 -12.47
C GLY A 104 1.50 -18.89 -11.02
N VAL A 105 2.71 -18.68 -10.51
CA VAL A 105 3.11 -19.05 -9.13
C VAL A 105 2.86 -17.91 -8.13
N SER A 106 3.20 -16.67 -8.50
CA SER A 106 3.06 -15.47 -7.65
C SER A 106 2.20 -14.43 -8.32
N ILE A 107 1.68 -13.43 -7.60
CA ILE A 107 1.12 -12.23 -8.23
C ILE A 107 2.20 -11.62 -9.13
N ASN A 108 1.84 -11.49 -10.41
CA ASN A 108 2.67 -10.93 -11.46
C ASN A 108 1.89 -9.80 -12.15
N PHE A 109 2.47 -8.61 -12.24
CA PHE A 109 1.81 -7.42 -12.80
C PHE A 109 2.83 -6.49 -13.46
N ASN A 110 2.33 -5.47 -14.18
CA ASN A 110 3.12 -4.45 -14.87
C ASN A 110 4.32 -5.01 -15.65
N ALA A 111 4.06 -5.53 -16.85
CA ALA A 111 5.09 -6.14 -17.70
C ALA A 111 5.46 -5.28 -18.92
N GLN A 112 6.58 -5.65 -19.56
CA GLN A 112 7.02 -5.10 -20.83
C GLN A 112 7.84 -6.12 -21.61
N PHE A 113 7.68 -6.13 -22.94
CA PHE A 113 8.50 -6.94 -23.84
C PHE A 113 9.94 -6.41 -23.94
N ILE A 114 10.93 -7.31 -23.95
CA ILE A 114 12.33 -6.97 -24.28
C ILE A 114 12.59 -7.15 -25.78
N GLU A 115 12.18 -8.29 -26.32
CA GLU A 115 12.47 -8.74 -27.68
C GLU A 115 11.19 -9.24 -28.38
N GLU A 116 11.30 -9.67 -29.63
CA GLU A 116 10.15 -10.17 -30.40
C GLU A 116 9.69 -11.59 -29.99
N ASN A 117 10.51 -12.31 -29.21
CA ASN A 117 10.27 -13.71 -28.85
C ASN A 117 9.50 -13.87 -27.52
N ASP A 118 8.43 -13.11 -27.27
CA ASP A 118 7.62 -13.19 -26.03
C ASP A 118 8.37 -12.99 -24.69
N SER A 119 9.65 -12.62 -24.71
CA SER A 119 10.43 -12.36 -23.50
C SER A 119 9.91 -11.09 -22.80
N VAL A 120 9.54 -11.22 -21.53
CA VAL A 120 8.98 -10.11 -20.75
C VAL A 120 9.72 -9.89 -19.44
N VAL A 121 9.88 -8.61 -19.10
CA VAL A 121 10.16 -8.18 -17.73
C VAL A 121 8.87 -7.78 -17.07
N PHE A 122 8.68 -8.19 -15.82
CA PHE A 122 7.47 -7.94 -15.06
C PHE A 122 7.78 -7.82 -13.57
N VAL A 123 6.83 -7.27 -12.83
CA VAL A 123 6.91 -7.23 -11.37
C VAL A 123 6.29 -8.50 -10.80
N SER A 124 6.98 -9.14 -9.87
CA SER A 124 6.51 -10.31 -9.14
C SER A 124 6.68 -10.12 -7.64
N GLU A 125 5.68 -10.52 -6.86
CA GLU A 125 5.76 -10.57 -5.39
C GLU A 125 6.30 -11.91 -4.85
N ARG A 126 6.96 -12.74 -5.67
CA ARG A 126 7.33 -14.11 -5.28
C ARG A 126 8.35 -14.23 -4.15
N THR A 127 8.93 -13.11 -3.74
CA THR A 127 9.84 -12.98 -2.59
C THR A 127 9.19 -12.21 -1.44
N GLY A 128 7.85 -12.13 -1.45
CA GLY A 128 7.01 -11.33 -0.57
C GLY A 128 7.08 -9.81 -0.80
N SER A 129 8.02 -9.33 -1.61
CA SER A 129 8.14 -7.92 -1.99
C SER A 129 8.15 -7.78 -3.52
N PRO A 130 7.60 -6.69 -4.09
CA PRO A 130 7.65 -6.46 -5.53
C PRO A 130 9.09 -6.38 -6.05
N ARG A 131 9.45 -7.31 -6.95
CA ARG A 131 10.76 -7.39 -7.60
C ARG A 131 10.62 -7.63 -9.10
N PHE A 132 11.64 -7.26 -9.87
CA PHE A 132 11.64 -7.48 -11.31
C PHE A 132 12.15 -8.88 -11.65
N TYR A 133 11.43 -9.53 -12.55
CA TYR A 133 11.80 -10.81 -13.11
C TYR A 133 11.76 -10.75 -14.62
N LEU A 134 12.66 -11.50 -15.24
CA LEU A 134 12.69 -11.76 -16.67
C LEU A 134 12.26 -13.20 -16.93
N THR A 135 11.25 -13.38 -17.76
CA THR A 135 10.89 -14.68 -18.33
C THR A 135 11.20 -14.66 -19.82
N ARG A 136 11.92 -15.68 -20.29
CA ARG A 136 12.07 -16.02 -21.71
C ARG A 136 11.17 -17.22 -22.03
N PRO A 137 10.78 -17.46 -23.28
CA PRO A 137 10.01 -18.65 -23.64
C PRO A 137 10.65 -19.92 -23.11
N GLU A 138 9.84 -20.80 -22.51
CA GLU A 138 10.26 -22.10 -21.94
C GLU A 138 11.19 -22.03 -20.70
N ASP A 139 11.65 -20.84 -20.32
CA ASP A 139 12.47 -20.63 -19.13
C ASP A 139 11.63 -20.31 -17.89
N LYS A 140 12.16 -20.69 -16.71
CA LYS A 140 11.62 -20.20 -15.43
C LYS A 140 11.99 -18.74 -15.22
N PRO A 141 11.12 -17.92 -14.60
CA PRO A 141 11.44 -16.52 -14.37
C PRO A 141 12.71 -16.34 -13.53
N GLN A 142 13.61 -15.48 -13.99
CA GLN A 142 14.88 -15.17 -13.34
C GLN A 142 14.83 -13.77 -12.72
N PRO A 143 15.32 -13.58 -11.48
CA PRO A 143 15.38 -12.26 -10.87
C PRO A 143 16.33 -11.36 -11.64
N LEU A 144 15.93 -10.12 -11.87
CA LEU A 144 16.82 -9.06 -12.34
C LEU A 144 17.55 -8.38 -11.16
N PRO A 145 18.64 -7.65 -11.40
CA PRO A 145 19.34 -6.90 -10.36
C PRO A 145 18.36 -6.03 -9.56
N PHE A 146 18.52 -6.06 -8.24
CA PHE A 146 17.67 -5.32 -7.32
C PHE A 146 18.50 -4.63 -6.27
N VAL A 147 18.02 -3.48 -5.81
CA VAL A 147 18.62 -2.83 -4.64
C VAL A 147 18.18 -3.61 -3.40
N PRO A 148 19.13 -4.13 -2.58
CA PRO A 148 18.81 -4.98 -1.44
C PRO A 148 17.75 -4.34 -0.55
N ASN A 149 17.92 -3.10 -0.10
CA ASN A 149 16.98 -2.45 0.84
C ASN A 149 15.77 -1.78 0.18
N SER A 150 15.51 -2.00 -1.10
CA SER A 150 14.33 -1.42 -1.77
C SER A 150 13.04 -2.09 -1.34
N LEU A 151 12.09 -1.28 -0.90
CA LEU A 151 10.79 -1.73 -0.41
C LEU A 151 9.75 -1.87 -1.54
N PHE A 152 9.94 -1.21 -2.68
CA PHE A 152 8.94 -1.19 -3.75
C PHE A 152 9.56 -0.97 -5.13
N HIS A 153 9.01 -1.65 -6.13
CA HIS A 153 9.24 -1.45 -7.56
C HIS A 153 7.89 -1.47 -8.31
N ASP A 154 7.59 -0.41 -9.08
CA ASP A 154 6.26 -0.22 -9.68
C ASP A 154 6.13 -0.76 -11.12
N ARG A 155 6.85 -0.14 -12.05
CA ARG A 155 6.72 -0.38 -13.49
C ARG A 155 8.08 -0.45 -14.15
N PRO A 156 8.38 -1.52 -14.91
CA PRO A 156 9.57 -1.59 -15.73
C PRO A 156 9.35 -0.84 -17.05
N THR A 157 10.35 -0.05 -17.44
CA THR A 157 10.51 0.48 -18.81
C THR A 157 11.86 0.06 -19.36
N ILE A 158 11.93 -0.57 -20.52
CA ILE A 158 13.15 -1.12 -21.11
C ILE A 158 13.45 -0.39 -22.39
N LYS A 159 14.69 0.07 -22.49
CA LYS A 159 15.21 0.70 -23.70
C LYS A 159 16.71 0.54 -23.80
N ASN A 160 17.22 0.20 -24.98
CA ASN A 160 18.65 0.15 -25.29
C ASN A 160 19.46 -0.67 -24.26
N GLY A 161 18.95 -1.83 -23.82
CA GLY A 161 19.60 -2.72 -22.84
C GLY A 161 19.53 -2.23 -21.39
N LYS A 162 18.85 -1.11 -21.10
CA LYS A 162 18.62 -0.58 -19.76
C LYS A 162 17.19 -0.82 -19.30
N LEU A 163 17.04 -1.13 -18.02
CA LEU A 163 15.80 -1.13 -17.27
C LEU A 163 15.70 0.18 -16.49
N TYR A 164 14.60 0.91 -16.70
CA TYR A 164 14.19 2.08 -15.97
C TYR A 164 13.00 1.72 -15.09
N PHE A 165 12.99 2.18 -13.84
CA PHE A 165 11.98 1.78 -12.87
C PHE A 165 11.83 2.79 -11.74
N VAL A 166 10.68 2.76 -11.07
CA VAL A 166 10.46 3.52 -9.83
C VAL A 166 10.88 2.67 -8.64
N SER A 167 11.60 3.26 -7.68
CA SER A 167 11.92 2.65 -6.39
C SER A 167 11.83 3.65 -5.25
N THR A 168 11.57 3.15 -4.04
CA THR A 168 11.52 3.92 -2.78
C THR A 168 12.69 3.65 -1.85
N HIS A 169 13.81 3.10 -2.33
CA HIS A 169 14.90 2.67 -1.44
C HIS A 169 15.71 3.82 -0.81
N GLU A 170 15.72 5.00 -1.44
CA GLU A 170 16.34 6.20 -0.88
C GLU A 170 15.26 7.16 -0.35
N PRO A 171 15.26 7.50 0.95
CA PRO A 171 14.33 8.47 1.50
C PRO A 171 14.61 9.90 0.98
N PRO A 172 13.63 10.81 1.01
CA PRO A 172 13.85 12.23 0.74
C PRO A 172 14.71 12.84 1.85
N GLU A 173 15.63 13.73 1.46
CA GLU A 173 16.53 14.44 2.38
C GLU A 173 16.12 15.91 2.53
N PRO A 174 15.97 16.43 3.76
CA PRO A 174 15.93 15.70 5.04
C PRO A 174 14.69 14.78 5.12
N GLU A 175 14.70 13.77 6.01
CA GLU A 175 13.56 12.87 6.27
C GLU A 175 12.29 13.69 6.54
N THR A 176 11.45 13.85 5.50
CA THR A 176 10.28 14.72 5.51
C THR A 176 9.03 13.87 5.41
N VAL A 177 8.10 14.04 6.34
CA VAL A 177 6.78 13.41 6.29
C VAL A 177 5.92 14.03 5.19
N PHE A 178 4.97 13.24 4.68
CA PHE A 178 4.11 13.58 3.54
C PHE A 178 4.88 13.89 2.27
N LYS A 179 5.99 13.19 2.04
CA LYS A 179 6.74 13.24 0.79
C LYS A 179 7.05 11.82 0.34
N SER A 180 6.62 11.48 -0.87
CA SER A 180 6.89 10.16 -1.42
C SER A 180 8.38 9.96 -1.67
N TRP A 181 8.81 8.71 -1.51
CA TRP A 181 10.20 8.27 -1.68
C TRP A 181 10.47 7.87 -3.13
N ASN A 182 9.44 7.95 -3.99
CA ASN A 182 9.51 7.52 -5.37
C ASN A 182 10.55 8.33 -6.15
N ALA A 183 11.47 7.60 -6.77
CA ALA A 183 12.40 8.11 -7.74
C ALA A 183 12.57 7.10 -8.87
N VAL A 184 12.86 7.62 -10.06
CA VAL A 184 13.24 6.81 -11.22
C VAL A 184 14.71 6.48 -11.13
N TYR A 185 15.02 5.21 -11.36
CA TYR A 185 16.36 4.65 -11.42
C TYR A 185 16.55 3.90 -12.72
N SER A 186 17.81 3.68 -13.10
CA SER A 186 18.18 2.82 -14.20
C SER A 186 19.24 1.78 -13.80
N THR A 187 19.22 0.63 -14.46
CA THR A 187 20.26 -0.42 -14.38
C THR A 187 20.35 -1.14 -15.72
N ALA A 188 21.49 -1.75 -16.04
CA ALA A 188 21.57 -2.65 -17.19
C ALA A 188 20.81 -3.96 -16.92
N VAL A 189 20.14 -4.50 -17.95
CA VAL A 189 19.32 -5.72 -17.82
C VAL A 189 20.20 -6.96 -17.63
N ASP A 190 21.32 -7.05 -18.35
CA ASP A 190 22.17 -8.24 -18.37
C ASP A 190 23.37 -8.18 -17.39
N SER A 191 23.48 -7.11 -16.59
CA SER A 191 24.60 -6.96 -15.65
C SER A 191 24.29 -7.65 -14.31
N VAL A 192 25.06 -8.67 -13.96
CA VAL A 192 24.93 -9.38 -12.67
C VAL A 192 25.30 -8.46 -11.48
N ASP A 193 26.22 -7.51 -11.68
CA ASP A 193 26.67 -6.51 -10.68
C ASP A 193 26.19 -5.08 -11.02
N GLY A 194 25.03 -4.97 -11.67
CA GLY A 194 24.53 -3.71 -12.22
C GLY A 194 24.50 -2.55 -11.24
N VAL A 195 25.23 -1.48 -11.57
CA VAL A 195 25.18 -0.21 -10.82
C VAL A 195 23.81 0.41 -11.02
N VAL A 196 23.01 0.44 -9.95
CA VAL A 196 21.73 1.15 -9.94
C VAL A 196 22.01 2.64 -9.86
N THR A 197 21.56 3.39 -10.88
CA THR A 197 21.77 4.82 -11.00
C THR A 197 20.47 5.57 -10.78
N ARG A 198 20.46 6.52 -9.85
CA ARG A 198 19.32 7.41 -9.65
C ARG A 198 19.25 8.42 -10.79
N ILE A 199 18.08 8.52 -11.43
CA ILE A 199 17.81 9.48 -12.50
C ILE A 199 17.03 10.68 -11.96
N THR A 200 16.04 10.46 -11.09
CA THR A 200 15.28 11.56 -10.49
C THR A 200 16.17 12.42 -9.57
N PRO A 201 16.19 13.75 -9.75
CA PRO A 201 16.90 14.66 -8.87
C PRO A 201 16.55 14.47 -7.39
N LYS A 202 17.50 14.76 -6.50
CA LYS A 202 17.26 14.64 -5.05
C LYS A 202 16.14 15.58 -4.63
N GLY A 203 15.20 15.04 -3.86
CA GLY A 203 14.04 15.79 -3.38
C GLY A 203 12.93 15.98 -4.42
N VAL A 204 13.07 15.47 -5.65
CA VAL A 204 11.98 15.38 -6.63
C VAL A 204 11.33 14.00 -6.54
N VAL A 205 10.03 13.92 -6.83
CA VAL A 205 9.25 12.69 -6.82
C VAL A 205 8.70 12.40 -8.22
N ASP A 206 9.11 11.28 -8.80
CA ASP A 206 8.71 10.85 -10.15
C ASP A 206 8.10 9.45 -10.15
N TYR A 207 7.12 9.26 -11.03
CA TYR A 207 6.32 8.06 -11.23
C TYR A 207 6.35 7.65 -12.71
N SER A 208 6.00 6.39 -12.99
CA SER A 208 5.63 5.92 -14.33
C SER A 208 6.61 6.31 -15.45
N PRO A 209 7.91 5.97 -15.38
CA PRO A 209 8.88 6.39 -16.38
C PRO A 209 8.57 5.79 -17.76
N ALA A 210 8.66 6.61 -18.80
CA ALA A 210 8.53 6.20 -20.19
C ALA A 210 9.68 6.77 -21.03
N VAL A 211 10.23 5.96 -21.92
CA VAL A 211 11.41 6.32 -22.72
C VAL A 211 11.04 6.34 -24.20
N SER A 212 11.53 7.36 -24.92
CA SER A 212 11.24 7.58 -26.33
C SER A 212 11.80 6.49 -27.24
N LEU A 213 11.40 6.47 -28.52
CA LEU A 213 11.79 5.42 -29.47
C LEU A 213 13.31 5.31 -29.70
N THR A 214 14.07 6.40 -29.67
CA THR A 214 15.54 6.33 -29.76
C THR A 214 16.21 6.22 -28.38
N GLY A 215 15.47 6.49 -27.30
CA GLY A 215 16.03 6.64 -25.97
C GLY A 215 16.59 8.04 -25.68
N LYS A 216 16.36 9.00 -26.58
CA LYS A 216 16.83 10.39 -26.42
C LYS A 216 16.15 11.11 -25.25
N PHE A 217 14.85 10.87 -25.07
CA PHE A 217 14.03 11.55 -24.07
C PHE A 217 13.35 10.58 -23.13
N MET A 218 13.12 11.04 -21.90
CA MET A 218 12.26 10.40 -20.93
C MET A 218 11.09 11.29 -20.59
N ALA A 219 9.95 10.68 -20.32
CA ALA A 219 8.77 11.31 -19.74
C ALA A 219 8.43 10.61 -18.42
N VAL A 220 8.03 11.40 -17.43
CA VAL A 220 7.57 10.91 -16.11
C VAL A 220 6.31 11.66 -15.70
N ALA A 221 5.51 11.04 -14.84
CA ALA A 221 4.53 11.76 -14.04
C ALA A 221 5.24 12.26 -12.77
N SER A 222 5.27 13.57 -12.52
CA SER A 222 6.10 14.16 -11.46
C SER A 222 5.27 14.96 -10.47
N HIS A 223 5.50 14.75 -9.17
CA HIS A 223 4.97 15.62 -8.11
C HIS A 223 5.91 16.80 -7.81
N GLY A 224 7.01 16.92 -8.55
CA GLY A 224 8.04 17.92 -8.30
C GLY A 224 8.68 17.74 -6.92
N SER A 225 9.06 18.84 -6.29
CA SER A 225 9.73 18.86 -4.98
C SER A 225 8.79 19.11 -3.79
N GLY A 226 7.49 19.30 -4.07
CA GLY A 226 6.48 19.60 -3.06
C GLY A 226 6.20 18.44 -2.12
N LEU A 227 5.48 18.75 -1.05
CA LEU A 227 4.85 17.71 -0.22
C LEU A 227 3.67 17.12 -1.00
N TRP A 228 3.45 15.82 -0.83
CA TRP A 228 2.19 15.17 -1.19
C TRP A 228 1.05 15.96 -0.57
N ARG A 229 -0.10 16.11 -1.24
CA ARG A 229 -1.20 16.96 -0.75
C ARG A 229 -2.37 16.16 -0.17
N GLY A 230 -2.23 14.83 -0.14
CA GLY A 230 -3.31 13.92 0.28
C GLY A 230 -4.14 13.41 -0.91
N ASP A 231 -3.79 13.81 -2.12
CA ASP A 231 -4.36 13.37 -3.38
C ASP A 231 -4.01 11.90 -3.66
N PHE A 232 -5.00 11.07 -3.93
CA PHE A 232 -4.78 9.64 -4.24
C PHE A 232 -5.70 9.11 -5.34
N ARG A 233 -6.74 9.85 -5.72
CA ARG A 233 -7.69 9.46 -6.77
C ARG A 233 -7.16 9.89 -8.13
N GLU A 234 -6.97 11.20 -8.28
CA GLU A 234 -6.18 11.83 -9.32
C GLU A 234 -4.96 12.38 -8.61
N LEU A 235 -3.78 11.90 -8.98
CA LEU A 235 -2.54 12.48 -8.48
C LEU A 235 -2.34 13.84 -9.14
N GLU A 236 -1.95 14.85 -8.36
CA GLU A 236 -1.63 16.19 -8.88
C GLU A 236 -0.23 16.21 -9.53
N THR A 237 0.06 15.23 -10.39
CA THR A 237 1.33 15.10 -11.11
C THR A 237 1.34 15.91 -12.40
N GLU A 238 2.51 16.42 -12.77
CA GLU A 238 2.80 17.01 -14.07
C GLU A 238 3.40 15.96 -15.01
N ILE A 239 3.19 16.08 -16.32
CA ILE A 239 3.99 15.33 -17.29
C ILE A 239 5.26 16.12 -17.57
N VAL A 240 6.40 15.54 -17.21
CA VAL A 240 7.71 16.17 -17.29
C VAL A 240 8.61 15.40 -18.25
N VAL A 241 9.28 16.12 -19.14
CA VAL A 241 10.17 15.57 -20.17
C VAL A 241 11.59 16.10 -19.97
N PHE A 242 12.58 15.22 -20.10
CA PHE A 242 14.00 15.56 -19.97
C PHE A 242 14.88 14.51 -20.69
N SER A 243 16.17 14.81 -20.84
CA SER A 243 17.16 13.83 -21.32
C SER A 243 17.80 13.07 -20.15
N GLU A 244 18.07 11.76 -20.33
CA GLU A 244 18.73 10.95 -19.29
C GLU A 244 20.10 11.54 -18.86
N SER A 245 20.84 12.17 -19.77
CA SER A 245 22.13 12.78 -19.47
C SER A 245 22.03 14.09 -18.66
N GLU A 246 20.86 14.74 -18.68
CA GLU A 246 20.62 16.03 -18.05
C GLU A 246 19.28 16.02 -17.29
N PRO A 247 19.13 15.18 -16.24
CA PRO A 247 17.86 14.98 -15.54
C PRO A 247 17.34 16.21 -14.77
N GLU A 248 18.20 17.21 -14.60
CA GLU A 248 17.89 18.52 -14.03
C GLU A 248 17.27 19.49 -15.05
N ASN A 249 17.49 19.27 -16.36
CA ASN A 249 16.93 20.10 -17.42
C ASN A 249 15.54 19.56 -17.83
N ARG A 250 14.53 20.00 -17.07
CA ARG A 250 13.18 19.44 -17.08
C ARG A 250 12.18 20.40 -17.70
N VAL A 251 11.33 19.89 -18.58
CA VAL A 251 10.26 20.66 -19.23
C VAL A 251 8.91 20.06 -18.85
N VAL A 252 8.05 20.86 -18.24
CA VAL A 252 6.65 20.50 -17.97
C VAL A 252 5.88 20.66 -19.28
N VAL A 253 5.30 19.57 -19.77
CA VAL A 253 4.57 19.55 -21.05
C VAL A 253 3.05 19.43 -20.86
N SER A 254 2.63 19.05 -19.65
CA SER A 254 1.23 19.09 -19.23
C SER A 254 1.14 19.25 -17.72
N GLU A 255 0.28 20.15 -17.27
CA GLU A 255 -0.26 20.10 -15.92
C GLU A 255 -1.24 18.93 -15.82
N ARG A 256 -1.26 18.22 -14.69
CA ARG A 256 -2.13 17.06 -14.42
C ARG A 256 -1.99 15.94 -15.45
N GLY A 257 -1.38 14.84 -15.05
CA GLY A 257 -1.31 13.66 -15.90
C GLY A 257 -0.52 12.53 -15.27
N GLY A 258 -0.90 11.31 -15.60
CA GLY A 258 -0.25 10.09 -15.15
C GLY A 258 0.07 9.15 -16.30
N TRP A 259 0.88 8.15 -16.03
CA TRP A 259 1.13 7.03 -16.94
C TRP A 259 1.54 7.43 -18.38
N PRO A 260 2.61 8.24 -18.58
CA PRO A 260 3.05 8.60 -19.92
C PRO A 260 3.49 7.38 -20.75
N THR A 261 3.36 7.51 -22.07
CA THR A 261 3.88 6.57 -23.07
C THR A 261 4.27 7.33 -24.33
N TRP A 262 5.30 6.86 -25.03
CA TRP A 262 5.84 7.53 -26.21
C TRP A 262 5.40 6.85 -27.49
N SER A 263 4.96 7.65 -28.46
CA SER A 263 5.03 7.27 -29.87
C SER A 263 6.17 8.04 -30.52
N GLN A 264 7.12 7.30 -31.11
CA GLN A 264 8.35 7.86 -31.67
C GLN A 264 9.13 8.69 -30.64
N ASP A 265 9.73 9.80 -31.07
CA ASP A 265 10.50 10.72 -30.21
C ASP A 265 9.80 12.07 -29.99
N ASN A 266 8.58 12.25 -30.51
CA ASN A 266 7.91 13.54 -30.54
C ASN A 266 6.49 13.53 -29.98
N THR A 267 5.88 12.37 -29.71
CA THR A 267 4.49 12.31 -29.28
C THR A 267 4.39 11.58 -27.95
N ILE A 268 3.75 12.21 -26.97
CA ILE A 268 3.48 11.61 -25.67
C ILE A 268 1.97 11.45 -25.50
N PHE A 269 1.54 10.27 -25.07
CA PHE A 269 0.18 10.02 -24.59
C PHE A 269 0.19 9.77 -23.09
N PHE A 270 -0.86 10.21 -22.40
CA PHE A 270 -1.02 10.05 -20.95
C PHE A 270 -2.49 10.12 -20.58
N HIS A 271 -2.87 9.63 -19.40
CA HIS A 271 -4.26 9.77 -18.92
C HIS A 271 -4.43 11.02 -18.03
N ARG A 272 -5.66 11.54 -17.97
CA ARG A 272 -6.05 12.64 -17.07
C ARG A 272 -7.58 12.68 -16.97
N ILE A 273 -8.13 13.22 -15.88
CA ILE A 273 -9.55 13.56 -15.82
C ILE A 273 -9.82 14.81 -16.69
N ALA A 274 -10.67 14.64 -17.71
CA ALA A 274 -11.15 15.73 -18.54
C ALA A 274 -12.16 16.62 -17.78
N GLU A 275 -12.46 17.80 -18.31
CA GLU A 275 -13.35 18.79 -17.67
C GLU A 275 -14.77 18.26 -17.41
N ASP A 276 -15.20 17.29 -18.22
CA ASP A 276 -16.49 16.59 -18.10
C ASP A 276 -16.48 15.41 -17.11
N GLY A 277 -15.36 15.21 -16.39
CA GLY A 277 -15.21 14.17 -15.37
C GLY A 277 -14.78 12.80 -15.90
N TRP A 278 -14.63 12.62 -17.22
CA TRP A 278 -14.16 11.35 -17.78
C TRP A 278 -12.64 11.27 -17.77
N TRP A 279 -12.09 10.25 -17.09
CA TRP A 279 -10.74 9.77 -17.39
C TRP A 279 -10.58 9.54 -18.89
N SER A 280 -9.63 10.23 -19.49
CA SER A 280 -9.41 10.27 -20.94
C SER A 280 -7.93 10.23 -21.24
N ILE A 281 -7.59 9.84 -22.48
CA ILE A 281 -6.22 9.95 -22.97
C ILE A 281 -6.02 11.31 -23.63
N PHE A 282 -4.92 11.95 -23.28
CA PHE A 282 -4.43 13.19 -23.86
C PHE A 282 -3.14 12.94 -24.63
N ARG A 283 -2.88 13.79 -25.61
CA ARG A 283 -1.70 13.80 -26.46
C ARG A 283 -0.99 15.15 -26.33
N VAL A 284 0.33 15.12 -26.28
CA VAL A 284 1.18 16.30 -26.50
C VAL A 284 2.21 15.98 -27.57
N ASP A 285 2.37 16.90 -28.52
CA ASP A 285 3.40 16.85 -29.54
C ASP A 285 4.54 17.81 -29.18
N LEU A 286 5.77 17.31 -29.30
CA LEU A 286 7.00 18.03 -29.05
C LEU A 286 7.61 18.47 -30.37
N PHE A 287 7.90 19.77 -30.49
CA PHE A 287 8.53 20.33 -31.66
C PHE A 287 10.03 20.50 -31.41
N ASP A 288 10.80 19.75 -32.20
CA ASP A 288 12.25 19.82 -32.29
C ASP A 288 13.05 19.22 -31.11
N SER A 289 14.33 19.04 -31.40
CA SER A 289 15.37 18.36 -30.66
C SER A 289 15.75 18.98 -29.30
N GLU A 290 15.19 20.12 -28.92
CA GLU A 290 15.59 20.94 -27.76
C GLU A 290 14.49 21.15 -26.68
N LEU A 291 13.34 20.47 -26.74
CA LEU A 291 12.26 20.57 -25.72
C LEU A 291 11.72 22.00 -25.47
N CYS A 292 11.88 22.93 -26.41
CA CYS A 292 11.57 24.34 -26.19
C CYS A 292 10.13 24.76 -26.54
N ARG A 293 9.39 23.94 -27.31
CA ARG A 293 8.01 24.23 -27.73
C ARG A 293 7.15 22.99 -27.65
N THR A 294 6.05 23.12 -26.91
CA THR A 294 5.00 22.10 -26.82
C THR A 294 3.66 22.75 -27.10
N ASP A 295 2.84 22.10 -27.92
CA ASP A 295 1.44 22.47 -28.01
C ASP A 295 0.72 22.07 -26.71
N PRO A 296 -0.38 22.76 -26.36
CA PRO A 296 -1.18 22.37 -25.21
C PRO A 296 -1.71 20.93 -25.40
N PRO A 297 -1.87 20.17 -24.31
CA PRO A 297 -2.42 18.82 -24.39
C PRO A 297 -3.79 18.77 -25.05
N VAL A 298 -3.96 17.86 -26.01
CA VAL A 298 -5.22 17.64 -26.72
C VAL A 298 -5.82 16.31 -26.27
N ARG A 299 -7.09 16.34 -25.85
CA ARG A 299 -7.86 15.12 -25.56
C ARG A 299 -8.10 14.35 -26.85
N ILE A 300 -7.79 13.06 -26.87
CA ILE A 300 -7.95 12.23 -28.07
C ILE A 300 -9.07 11.18 -27.96
N THR A 301 -9.39 10.71 -26.75
CA THR A 301 -10.50 9.76 -26.55
C THR A 301 -11.81 10.48 -26.26
N PRO A 302 -12.94 10.00 -26.80
CA PRO A 302 -14.24 10.65 -26.63
C PRO A 302 -14.75 10.56 -25.18
N ALA A 303 -15.76 11.36 -24.87
CA ALA A 303 -16.52 11.26 -23.62
C ALA A 303 -17.43 10.03 -23.59
N GLY A 304 -17.96 9.68 -22.40
CA GLY A 304 -18.85 8.54 -22.22
C GLY A 304 -18.16 7.19 -22.09
N VAL A 305 -16.83 7.18 -22.08
CA VAL A 305 -15.99 6.02 -21.75
C VAL A 305 -14.81 6.51 -20.94
N HIS A 306 -14.49 5.82 -19.85
CA HIS A 306 -13.23 6.07 -19.17
C HIS A 306 -12.11 5.36 -19.90
N CYS A 307 -10.99 6.06 -20.12
CA CYS A 307 -9.77 5.51 -20.71
C CYS A 307 -8.58 5.75 -19.78
N PHE A 308 -7.79 4.71 -19.53
CA PHE A 308 -6.69 4.68 -18.58
C PHE A 308 -5.44 4.02 -19.19
N THR A 309 -4.29 4.29 -18.57
CA THR A 309 -3.01 3.57 -18.75
C THR A 309 -2.67 3.28 -20.22
N PRO A 310 -2.44 4.32 -21.04
CA PRO A 310 -2.20 4.15 -22.46
C PRO A 310 -0.86 3.44 -22.74
N ALA A 311 -0.83 2.66 -23.82
CA ALA A 311 0.38 2.14 -24.44
C ALA A 311 0.38 2.48 -25.93
N ALA A 312 1.29 3.36 -26.34
CA ALA A 312 1.39 3.79 -27.72
C ALA A 312 1.88 2.65 -28.62
N MET A 313 1.20 2.47 -29.77
CA MET A 313 1.70 1.57 -30.81
C MET A 313 2.77 2.28 -31.65
N HIS A 314 3.71 1.51 -32.16
CA HIS A 314 4.87 2.01 -32.91
C HIS A 314 4.56 2.36 -34.37
N ASP A 315 3.32 2.16 -34.83
CA ASP A 315 2.84 2.61 -36.13
C ASP A 315 2.46 4.10 -36.17
N GLY A 316 2.40 4.77 -35.01
CA GLY A 316 2.02 6.17 -34.88
C GLY A 316 0.53 6.47 -35.12
N LYS A 317 -0.29 5.45 -35.37
CA LYS A 317 -1.70 5.58 -35.73
C LYS A 317 -2.64 5.06 -34.66
N ARG A 318 -2.16 4.18 -33.78
CA ARG A 318 -3.00 3.49 -32.80
C ARG A 318 -2.41 3.55 -31.40
N ILE A 319 -3.28 3.43 -30.40
CA ILE A 319 -2.92 3.29 -29.00
C ILE A 319 -3.74 2.17 -28.36
N ALA A 320 -3.13 1.36 -27.51
CA ALA A 320 -3.84 0.43 -26.65
C ALA A 320 -4.21 1.14 -25.34
N VAL A 321 -5.44 0.97 -24.88
CA VAL A 321 -5.98 1.68 -23.71
C VAL A 321 -6.83 0.75 -22.87
N ALA A 322 -6.74 0.86 -21.55
CA ALA A 322 -7.69 0.24 -20.65
C ALA A 322 -8.96 1.10 -20.60
N THR A 323 -10.13 0.52 -20.85
CA THR A 323 -11.40 1.24 -20.92
C THR A 323 -12.43 0.70 -19.95
N ARG A 324 -13.32 1.58 -19.48
CA ARG A 324 -14.52 1.22 -18.70
C ARG A 324 -15.71 2.02 -19.20
N ARG A 325 -16.75 1.33 -19.64
CA ARG A 325 -18.01 1.92 -20.11
C ARG A 325 -19.04 2.03 -18.98
N PRO A 326 -19.94 3.02 -19.02
CA PRO A 326 -21.07 3.10 -18.10
C PRO A 326 -21.88 1.80 -18.08
N GLY A 327 -22.25 1.33 -16.89
CA GLY A 327 -23.01 0.09 -16.71
C GLY A 327 -22.15 -1.18 -16.70
N SER A 328 -20.90 -1.13 -17.16
CA SER A 328 -19.94 -2.22 -16.96
C SER A 328 -19.19 -2.03 -15.64
N SER A 329 -18.98 -3.15 -14.93
CA SER A 329 -18.09 -3.19 -13.77
C SER A 329 -16.66 -3.60 -14.14
N PHE A 330 -16.39 -3.92 -15.41
CA PHE A 330 -15.12 -4.49 -15.85
C PHE A 330 -14.34 -3.51 -16.73
N ARG A 331 -13.02 -3.56 -16.59
CA ARG A 331 -12.09 -2.94 -17.53
C ARG A 331 -11.69 -3.89 -18.64
N HIS A 332 -11.65 -3.38 -19.85
CA HIS A 332 -11.15 -4.11 -21.01
C HIS A 332 -10.02 -3.32 -21.66
N ILE A 333 -9.13 -4.02 -22.35
CA ILE A 333 -8.17 -3.38 -23.24
C ILE A 333 -8.82 -3.28 -24.63
N GLU A 334 -8.78 -2.08 -25.19
CA GLU A 334 -9.22 -1.76 -26.55
C GLU A 334 -8.08 -1.08 -27.30
N ILE A 335 -8.07 -1.21 -28.63
CA ILE A 335 -7.19 -0.44 -29.50
C ILE A 335 -7.99 0.76 -30.00
N PHE A 336 -7.50 1.97 -29.75
CA PHE A 336 -8.08 3.19 -30.27
C PHE A 336 -7.31 3.64 -31.51
N ASP A 337 -8.01 3.78 -32.63
CA ASP A 337 -7.48 4.31 -33.88
C ASP A 337 -7.57 5.84 -33.87
N LEU A 338 -6.43 6.52 -34.00
CA LEU A 338 -6.34 7.97 -33.90
C LEU A 338 -6.91 8.69 -35.13
N GLU A 339 -6.90 8.04 -36.30
CA GLU A 339 -7.39 8.61 -37.56
C GLU A 339 -8.91 8.40 -37.67
N LEU A 340 -9.38 7.19 -37.39
CA LEU A 340 -10.80 6.82 -37.44
C LEU A 340 -11.59 7.24 -36.19
N GLN A 341 -10.89 7.59 -35.10
CA GLN A 341 -11.47 7.93 -33.80
C GLN A 341 -12.43 6.86 -33.28
N SER A 342 -12.05 5.59 -33.44
CA SER A 342 -12.89 4.44 -33.07
C SER A 342 -12.15 3.42 -32.23
N PHE A 343 -12.90 2.69 -31.40
CA PHE A 343 -12.38 1.62 -30.56
C PHE A 343 -12.57 0.27 -31.26
N GLN A 344 -11.51 -0.53 -31.26
CA GLN A 344 -11.53 -1.94 -31.58
C GLN A 344 -11.45 -2.74 -30.27
N PRO A 345 -12.49 -3.52 -29.92
CA PRO A 345 -12.46 -4.34 -28.72
C PRO A 345 -11.45 -5.47 -28.85
N VAL A 346 -10.70 -5.72 -27.76
CA VAL A 346 -9.78 -6.87 -27.67
C VAL A 346 -10.23 -7.79 -26.55
N THR A 347 -10.04 -7.42 -25.29
CA THR A 347 -10.19 -8.37 -24.17
C THR A 347 -11.64 -8.66 -23.79
N GLU A 348 -12.58 -7.77 -24.13
CA GLU A 348 -14.01 -8.04 -23.95
C GLU A 348 -14.44 -9.30 -24.74
N THR A 349 -13.85 -9.50 -25.92
CA THR A 349 -14.10 -10.69 -26.75
C THR A 349 -13.47 -11.97 -26.20
N ILE A 350 -12.49 -11.84 -25.30
CA ILE A 350 -11.77 -12.95 -24.66
C ILE A 350 -12.50 -13.36 -23.39
N ASN A 351 -12.74 -12.40 -22.49
CA ASN A 351 -13.52 -12.61 -21.29
C ASN A 351 -14.17 -11.29 -20.82
N PRO A 352 -15.50 -11.13 -21.01
CA PRO A 352 -16.20 -9.91 -20.61
C PRO A 352 -16.38 -9.78 -19.08
N SER A 353 -16.09 -10.84 -18.32
CA SER A 353 -16.30 -10.91 -16.88
C SER A 353 -15.01 -10.76 -16.06
N PHE A 354 -13.88 -10.45 -16.71
CA PHE A 354 -12.60 -10.16 -16.05
C PHE A 354 -12.14 -8.74 -16.37
N HIS A 355 -11.51 -8.11 -15.38
CA HIS A 355 -10.76 -6.88 -15.63
C HIS A 355 -9.41 -7.20 -16.27
N HIS A 356 -9.01 -6.33 -17.16
CA HIS A 356 -7.72 -6.35 -17.82
C HIS A 356 -7.08 -4.97 -17.66
N TYR A 357 -5.83 -4.94 -17.19
CA TYR A 357 -5.15 -3.72 -16.77
C TYR A 357 -3.81 -3.53 -17.46
N ASN A 358 -3.43 -2.26 -17.56
CA ASN A 358 -2.10 -1.75 -17.89
C ASN A 358 -1.52 -2.42 -19.15
N PRO A 359 -2.08 -2.09 -20.32
CA PRO A 359 -1.61 -2.64 -21.58
C PRO A 359 -0.15 -2.26 -21.83
N PHE A 360 0.55 -3.11 -22.57
CA PHE A 360 1.89 -2.88 -23.09
C PHE A 360 2.02 -3.56 -24.45
N VAL A 361 2.89 -3.05 -25.34
CA VAL A 361 2.98 -3.54 -26.72
C VAL A 361 4.40 -3.98 -27.07
N SER A 362 4.51 -4.97 -27.95
CA SER A 362 5.80 -5.37 -28.51
C SER A 362 6.36 -4.29 -29.44
N ARG A 363 7.66 -4.32 -29.71
CA ARG A 363 8.37 -3.32 -30.53
C ARG A 363 7.80 -3.13 -31.94
N ASN A 364 7.23 -4.17 -32.52
CA ASN A 364 6.57 -4.15 -33.83
C ASN A 364 5.04 -3.96 -33.73
N SER A 365 4.51 -3.76 -32.53
CA SER A 365 3.08 -3.64 -32.22
C SER A 365 2.23 -4.84 -32.64
N ARG A 366 2.85 -6.01 -32.81
CA ARG A 366 2.16 -7.27 -33.12
C ARG A 366 1.50 -7.86 -31.88
N TYR A 367 2.21 -7.87 -30.74
CA TYR A 367 1.71 -8.43 -29.50
C TYR A 367 1.24 -7.34 -28.56
N LEU A 368 0.05 -7.53 -28.01
CA LEU A 368 -0.53 -6.70 -26.97
C LEU A 368 -0.56 -7.51 -25.68
N GLY A 369 0.18 -7.06 -24.69
CA GLY A 369 0.21 -7.63 -23.36
C GLY A 369 -0.61 -6.82 -22.36
N TYR A 370 -1.03 -7.46 -21.28
CA TYR A 370 -1.75 -6.87 -20.14
C TYR A 370 -1.64 -7.81 -18.94
N HIS A 371 -2.14 -7.39 -17.78
CA HIS A 371 -2.36 -8.30 -16.66
C HIS A 371 -3.84 -8.41 -16.32
N ARG A 372 -4.25 -9.61 -15.92
CA ARG A 372 -5.63 -9.94 -15.52
C ARG A 372 -5.63 -11.04 -14.46
N PHE A 373 -6.77 -11.32 -13.85
CA PHE A 373 -6.90 -12.48 -12.97
C PHE A 373 -6.55 -13.76 -13.71
N ARG A 374 -5.75 -14.65 -13.09
CA ARG A 374 -5.20 -15.84 -13.76
C ARG A 374 -6.22 -16.96 -13.99
N GLY A 375 -7.30 -16.99 -13.22
CA GLY A 375 -8.25 -18.10 -13.14
C GLY A 375 -8.10 -18.89 -11.84
N ASP A 376 -8.93 -19.93 -11.67
CA ASP A 376 -8.82 -20.86 -10.56
C ASP A 376 -7.49 -21.64 -10.63
N PRO A 377 -6.90 -22.03 -9.48
CA PRO A 377 -5.65 -22.78 -9.47
C PRO A 377 -5.78 -24.08 -10.27
N THR A 378 -4.86 -24.32 -11.21
CA THR A 378 -4.74 -25.63 -11.87
C THR A 378 -3.85 -26.58 -11.05
N GLN A 379 -3.98 -27.89 -11.26
CA GLN A 379 -3.23 -28.89 -10.49
C GLN A 379 -1.71 -28.69 -10.69
N GLY A 380 -1.00 -28.30 -9.62
CA GLY A 380 0.44 -27.96 -9.67
C GLY A 380 0.75 -26.46 -9.61
N GLU A 381 -0.25 -25.58 -9.65
CA GLU A 381 -0.09 -24.16 -9.31
C GLU A 381 -0.04 -24.00 -7.78
N SER A 382 0.94 -23.23 -7.29
CA SER A 382 1.23 -23.09 -5.87
C SER A 382 0.08 -22.45 -5.10
N THR A 383 -0.24 -23.07 -3.98
CA THR A 383 -1.07 -22.49 -2.94
C THR A 383 -0.33 -21.34 -2.23
N TYR A 384 -1.04 -20.32 -1.75
CA TYR A 384 -0.38 -19.21 -1.03
C TYR A 384 -0.06 -19.64 0.41
N PRO A 385 1.15 -19.36 0.93
CA PRO A 385 1.49 -19.67 2.29
C PRO A 385 0.62 -18.87 3.25
N HIS A 386 0.27 -19.47 4.39
CA HIS A 386 -0.50 -18.75 5.42
C HIS A 386 0.29 -17.58 6.04
N LEU A 387 1.62 -17.69 6.04
CA LEU A 387 2.57 -16.65 6.43
C LEU A 387 3.61 -16.49 5.32
N ASP A 388 3.62 -15.31 4.70
CA ASP A 388 4.51 -14.95 3.59
C ASP A 388 5.64 -14.04 4.09
N PRO A 389 6.92 -14.45 4.00
CA PRO A 389 8.03 -13.59 4.38
C PRO A 389 8.10 -12.35 3.51
N VAL A 390 8.12 -11.17 4.14
CA VAL A 390 8.32 -9.89 3.45
C VAL A 390 9.69 -9.36 3.80
N GLN A 391 10.30 -8.68 2.84
CA GLN A 391 11.60 -8.12 3.07
C GLN A 391 11.55 -6.97 4.08
N SER A 392 12.45 -7.05 5.06
CA SER A 392 12.64 -5.99 6.02
C SER A 392 13.76 -5.03 5.60
N PRO A 393 13.56 -3.71 5.75
CA PRO A 393 14.65 -2.73 5.65
C PRO A 393 15.54 -2.72 6.90
N ILE A 394 15.21 -3.49 7.94
CA ILE A 394 15.92 -3.53 9.22
C ILE A 394 16.41 -4.97 9.47
N GLN A 395 17.73 -5.15 9.54
CA GLN A 395 18.39 -6.45 9.54
C GLN A 395 17.86 -7.45 10.61
N ASN A 396 17.58 -6.98 11.82
CA ASN A 396 17.17 -7.85 12.94
C ASN A 396 15.65 -7.87 13.17
N LEU A 397 14.87 -7.36 12.21
CA LEU A 397 13.42 -7.30 12.27
C LEU A 397 12.85 -8.15 11.14
N GLN A 398 12.21 -9.27 11.44
CA GLN A 398 11.51 -10.11 10.48
C GLN A 398 10.12 -9.51 10.19
N LEU A 399 9.72 -9.46 8.91
CA LEU A 399 8.37 -9.06 8.52
C LEU A 399 7.66 -10.27 7.88
N LEU A 400 6.46 -10.58 8.35
CA LEU A 400 5.62 -11.67 7.83
C LEU A 400 4.24 -11.12 7.50
N ARG A 401 3.72 -11.50 6.34
CA ARG A 401 2.37 -11.15 5.90
C ARG A 401 1.42 -12.32 6.09
N LEU A 402 0.28 -12.07 6.71
CA LEU A 402 -0.79 -13.03 6.94
C LEU A 402 -2.04 -12.64 6.14
N ASN A 403 -2.72 -13.63 5.57
CA ASN A 403 -4.01 -13.45 4.92
C ASN A 403 -5.15 -13.43 5.97
N GLY A 404 -5.63 -12.22 6.24
CA GLY A 404 -6.64 -11.96 7.25
C GLY A 404 -6.41 -10.58 7.83
N SER A 405 -6.78 -10.39 9.09
CA SER A 405 -6.64 -9.11 9.78
C SER A 405 -6.61 -9.28 11.28
N PHE A 406 -6.12 -8.25 11.95
CA PHE A 406 -5.89 -8.15 13.37
C PHE A 406 -5.15 -9.37 13.97
N PRO A 407 -3.96 -9.72 13.44
CA PRO A 407 -3.11 -10.75 14.03
C PRO A 407 -2.73 -10.36 15.46
N ILE A 408 -2.64 -11.34 16.35
CA ILE A 408 -2.08 -11.18 17.69
C ILE A 408 -1.34 -12.46 18.10
N PHE A 409 -0.13 -12.32 18.61
CA PHE A 409 0.64 -13.45 19.13
C PHE A 409 0.07 -13.98 20.44
N SER A 410 0.17 -15.30 20.63
CA SER A 410 0.08 -15.89 21.97
C SER A 410 1.27 -15.43 22.82
N PRO A 411 1.14 -15.42 24.17
CA PRO A 411 2.21 -14.94 25.05
C PRO A 411 3.55 -15.68 24.89
N CYS A 412 3.49 -16.97 24.54
CA CYS A 412 4.67 -17.79 24.27
C CYS A 412 5.18 -17.69 22.82
N GLY A 413 4.45 -17.02 21.92
CA GLY A 413 4.81 -16.89 20.51
C GLY A 413 4.53 -18.13 19.66
N ASP A 414 3.98 -19.21 20.21
CA ASP A 414 3.70 -20.46 19.47
C ASP A 414 2.54 -20.34 18.46
N PHE A 415 1.64 -19.38 18.68
CA PHE A 415 0.43 -19.21 17.88
C PHE A 415 0.15 -17.75 17.55
N ILE A 416 -0.61 -17.53 16.48
CA ILE A 416 -1.17 -16.23 16.09
C ILE A 416 -2.68 -16.37 15.94
N ALA A 417 -3.45 -15.54 16.63
CA ALA A 417 -4.89 -15.42 16.41
C ALA A 417 -5.18 -14.29 15.43
N PHE A 418 -6.18 -14.47 14.57
CA PHE A 418 -6.55 -13.47 13.56
C PHE A 418 -8.01 -13.61 13.13
N ASN A 419 -8.53 -12.57 12.48
CA ASN A 419 -9.83 -12.58 11.82
C ASN A 419 -9.62 -12.79 10.32
N HIS A 420 -10.20 -13.83 9.75
CA HIS A 420 -9.96 -14.18 8.35
C HIS A 420 -10.69 -13.27 7.35
N ASP A 421 -11.92 -12.89 7.69
CA ASP A 421 -12.79 -12.05 6.86
C ASP A 421 -13.63 -11.12 7.77
N PHE A 422 -14.08 -10.00 7.21
CA PHE A 422 -14.88 -8.97 7.85
C PHE A 422 -16.38 -9.09 7.59
N ASP A 423 -16.79 -9.98 6.69
CA ASP A 423 -18.20 -10.18 6.38
C ASP A 423 -18.95 -10.98 7.47
N GLY A 424 -20.26 -11.17 7.27
CA GLY A 424 -21.16 -11.87 8.21
C GLY A 424 -20.79 -13.34 8.50
N ASN A 425 -19.82 -13.90 7.76
CA ASN A 425 -19.28 -15.24 7.96
C ASN A 425 -17.88 -15.24 8.59
N GLY A 426 -17.43 -14.10 9.14
CA GLY A 426 -16.15 -13.97 9.82
C GLY A 426 -16.04 -14.82 11.09
N GLY A 427 -15.01 -14.51 11.89
CA GLY A 427 -14.79 -15.17 13.17
C GLY A 427 -13.36 -15.02 13.64
N VAL A 428 -12.92 -15.97 14.46
CA VAL A 428 -11.56 -16.01 15.00
C VAL A 428 -10.93 -17.33 14.60
N LYS A 429 -9.74 -17.23 14.01
CA LYS A 429 -8.87 -18.37 13.68
C LYS A 429 -7.58 -18.29 14.50
N ILE A 430 -6.94 -19.43 14.67
CA ILE A 430 -5.58 -19.54 15.20
C ILE A 430 -4.72 -20.24 14.16
N ILE A 431 -3.47 -19.82 14.02
CA ILE A 431 -2.44 -20.51 13.24
C ILE A 431 -1.21 -20.76 14.12
N ARG A 432 -0.50 -21.88 13.89
CA ARG A 432 0.87 -22.03 14.43
C ARG A 432 1.76 -20.93 13.86
N SER A 433 2.64 -20.36 14.69
CA SER A 433 3.51 -19.26 14.26
C SER A 433 4.52 -19.64 13.18
N ASN A 434 4.76 -20.92 12.96
CA ASN A 434 5.55 -21.42 11.83
C ASN A 434 4.76 -21.52 10.51
N GLY A 435 3.45 -21.24 10.52
CA GLY A 435 2.58 -21.29 9.34
C GLY A 435 2.11 -22.69 8.91
N SER A 436 2.42 -23.75 9.67
CA SER A 436 2.17 -25.13 9.24
C SER A 436 0.70 -25.54 9.26
N LYS A 437 -0.09 -24.96 10.17
CA LYS A 437 -1.49 -25.36 10.37
C LYS A 437 -2.33 -24.26 11.00
N ARG A 438 -3.58 -24.17 10.55
CA ARG A 438 -4.61 -23.25 11.05
C ARG A 438 -5.83 -24.01 11.57
N TRP A 439 -6.55 -23.35 12.48
CA TRP A 439 -7.82 -23.81 13.04
C TRP A 439 -8.81 -22.66 13.15
N THR A 440 -10.10 -23.01 13.18
CA THR A 440 -11.21 -22.06 13.39
C THR A 440 -11.77 -22.22 14.80
N LEU A 441 -11.81 -21.13 15.57
CA LEU A 441 -12.35 -21.11 16.94
C LEU A 441 -13.79 -20.64 16.95
N LEU A 442 -14.09 -19.61 16.17
CA LEU A 442 -15.43 -19.06 16.02
C LEU A 442 -15.74 -18.84 14.54
N LYS A 443 -16.99 -19.10 14.17
CA LYS A 443 -17.52 -18.93 12.82
C LYS A 443 -18.92 -18.32 12.84
N GLY A 444 -19.33 -17.73 11.71
CA GLY A 444 -20.69 -17.21 11.52
C GLY A 444 -21.01 -15.97 12.35
N ARG A 445 -19.97 -15.24 12.76
CA ARG A 445 -20.09 -13.98 13.51
C ARG A 445 -19.03 -13.02 13.01
N THR A 446 -19.40 -11.76 12.85
CA THR A 446 -18.43 -10.70 12.57
C THR A 446 -17.63 -10.43 13.85
N CYS A 447 -16.37 -10.86 13.84
CA CYS A 447 -15.41 -10.62 14.90
C CYS A 447 -14.23 -9.81 14.34
N PHE A 448 -13.64 -8.96 15.16
CA PHE A 448 -12.50 -8.15 14.76
C PHE A 448 -11.68 -7.67 15.96
N TYR A 449 -10.38 -7.49 15.74
CA TYR A 449 -9.41 -7.02 16.72
C TYR A 449 -9.28 -7.93 17.94
N ASN A 450 -8.20 -8.68 17.97
CA ASN A 450 -7.97 -9.72 18.96
C ASN A 450 -6.95 -9.27 20.00
N SER A 451 -7.09 -9.74 21.23
CA SER A 451 -6.07 -9.63 22.27
C SER A 451 -5.95 -10.97 22.97
N TRP A 452 -4.74 -11.49 23.10
CA TRP A 452 -4.51 -12.70 23.89
C TRP A 452 -4.43 -12.36 25.39
N SER A 453 -4.87 -13.26 26.26
CA SER A 453 -4.60 -13.13 27.70
C SER A 453 -3.14 -13.48 28.00
N PRO A 454 -2.36 -12.60 28.67
CA PRO A 454 -0.98 -12.90 29.03
C PRO A 454 -0.86 -13.84 30.23
N SER A 455 -1.88 -13.91 31.09
CA SER A 455 -1.85 -14.68 32.35
C SER A 455 -2.67 -15.96 32.29
N GLU A 456 -3.78 -15.97 31.55
CA GLU A 456 -4.65 -17.14 31.42
C GLU A 456 -4.32 -17.89 30.14
N LYS A 457 -4.05 -19.20 30.29
CA LYS A 457 -3.89 -20.06 29.13
C LYS A 457 -5.22 -20.18 28.38
N HIS A 458 -5.15 -20.17 27.06
CA HIS A 458 -6.26 -20.47 26.15
C HIS A 458 -7.41 -19.44 26.15
N VAL A 459 -7.09 -18.17 26.43
CA VAL A 459 -8.08 -17.08 26.43
C VAL A 459 -7.73 -16.02 25.40
N ILE A 460 -8.69 -15.70 24.54
CA ILE A 460 -8.62 -14.61 23.55
C ILE A 460 -9.81 -13.68 23.75
N TYR A 461 -9.57 -12.38 23.69
CA TYR A 461 -10.58 -11.34 23.65
C TYR A 461 -10.76 -10.84 22.22
N THR A 462 -12.00 -10.58 21.80
CA THR A 462 -12.29 -10.04 20.46
C THR A 462 -13.48 -9.09 20.51
N SER A 463 -13.60 -8.21 19.52
CA SER A 463 -14.82 -7.41 19.32
C SER A 463 -15.83 -8.24 18.54
N VAL A 464 -17.10 -8.20 18.92
CA VAL A 464 -18.20 -8.90 18.24
C VAL A 464 -19.28 -7.90 17.86
N GLY A 465 -19.63 -7.85 16.58
CA GLY A 465 -20.61 -6.91 16.05
C GLY A 465 -20.17 -6.31 14.71
N PRO A 466 -20.95 -5.35 14.17
CA PRO A 466 -20.63 -4.75 12.89
C PRO A 466 -19.36 -3.89 12.96
N ILE A 467 -18.54 -4.00 11.93
CA ILE A 467 -17.24 -3.34 11.82
C ILE A 467 -17.39 -1.90 11.29
N PHE A 468 -16.54 -0.98 11.76
CA PHE A 468 -16.44 0.43 11.30
C PHE A 468 -17.73 1.27 11.37
N GLU A 469 -18.67 0.84 12.19
CA GLU A 469 -19.97 1.50 12.35
C GLU A 469 -19.96 2.75 13.27
N SER A 470 -21.11 3.42 13.34
CA SER A 470 -21.31 4.62 14.18
C SER A 470 -21.12 4.34 15.68
N VAL A 471 -20.97 5.41 16.46
CA VAL A 471 -20.79 5.37 17.92
C VAL A 471 -21.94 4.65 18.66
N SER A 472 -23.15 4.72 18.11
CA SER A 472 -24.36 4.15 18.73
C SER A 472 -24.62 2.70 18.32
N LYS A 473 -23.90 2.14 17.34
CA LYS A 473 -24.08 0.73 16.98
C LYS A 473 -23.52 -0.18 18.07
N SER A 474 -24.31 -1.20 18.41
CA SER A 474 -23.93 -2.19 19.42
C SER A 474 -22.79 -3.05 18.89
N VAL A 475 -21.61 -2.89 19.51
CA VAL A 475 -20.48 -3.81 19.41
C VAL A 475 -20.12 -4.18 20.85
N GLU A 476 -19.77 -5.44 21.06
CA GLU A 476 -19.50 -5.99 22.39
C GLU A 476 -18.09 -6.59 22.44
N ILE A 477 -17.47 -6.56 23.62
CA ILE A 477 -16.23 -7.30 23.87
C ILE A 477 -16.61 -8.71 24.31
N ALA A 478 -16.01 -9.71 23.67
CA ALA A 478 -16.17 -11.12 24.00
C ALA A 478 -14.86 -11.73 24.46
N ARG A 479 -14.95 -12.58 25.48
CA ARG A 479 -13.92 -13.52 25.93
C ARG A 479 -14.18 -14.87 25.30
N ILE A 480 -13.15 -15.49 24.73
CA ILE A 480 -13.17 -16.81 24.10
C ILE A 480 -12.22 -17.70 24.86
N GLU A 481 -12.75 -18.80 25.38
CA GLU A 481 -12.02 -19.87 26.04
C GLU A 481 -11.96 -21.09 25.11
N PHE A 482 -10.82 -21.74 25.01
CA PHE A 482 -10.63 -22.98 24.26
C PHE A 482 -9.63 -23.89 24.97
N GLU A 483 -9.30 -25.05 24.41
CA GLU A 483 -8.28 -25.95 24.97
C GLU A 483 -7.23 -26.28 23.92
N LEU A 484 -5.95 -26.23 24.30
CA LEU A 484 -4.84 -26.55 23.38
C LEU A 484 -4.83 -28.01 22.94
N ASP A 485 -5.33 -28.93 23.78
CA ASP A 485 -5.43 -30.36 23.46
C ASP A 485 -6.34 -30.63 22.25
N HIS A 486 -7.16 -29.65 21.85
CA HIS A 486 -7.96 -29.73 20.64
C HIS A 486 -7.24 -29.25 19.38
N LEU A 487 -6.07 -28.61 19.48
CA LEU A 487 -5.25 -28.16 18.34
C LEU A 487 -4.47 -29.32 17.71
N THR A 488 -5.21 -30.38 17.38
CA THR A 488 -4.69 -31.60 16.77
C THR A 488 -4.76 -31.52 15.24
N ASN A 489 -4.03 -32.42 14.57
CA ASN A 489 -3.95 -32.41 13.11
C ASN A 489 -5.26 -32.89 12.43
N ASP A 490 -6.12 -33.64 13.12
CA ASP A 490 -7.38 -34.17 12.60
C ASP A 490 -8.55 -33.16 12.63
N ARG A 491 -8.38 -31.99 13.27
CA ARG A 491 -9.46 -31.00 13.44
C ARG A 491 -9.19 -29.72 12.66
N LYS A 492 -10.23 -29.19 12.01
CA LYS A 492 -10.25 -27.85 11.41
C LYS A 492 -10.98 -26.82 12.28
N GLU A 493 -11.92 -27.27 13.10
CA GLU A 493 -12.70 -26.44 14.02
C GLU A 493 -12.49 -26.89 15.47
N ILE A 494 -12.37 -25.93 16.37
CA ILE A 494 -12.03 -26.16 17.78
C ILE A 494 -13.21 -25.77 18.64
N PRO A 495 -13.65 -26.64 19.58
CA PRO A 495 -14.62 -26.26 20.58
C PRO A 495 -14.13 -25.04 21.36
N SER A 496 -14.94 -23.99 21.37
CA SER A 496 -14.67 -22.77 22.14
C SER A 496 -15.93 -22.30 22.86
N LYS A 497 -15.74 -21.66 24.01
CA LYS A 497 -16.79 -21.05 24.81
C LYS A 497 -16.63 -19.53 24.77
N MET A 498 -17.74 -18.83 24.52
CA MET A 498 -17.75 -17.38 24.45
C MET A 498 -18.54 -16.78 25.61
N LYS A 499 -17.96 -15.78 26.30
CA LYS A 499 -18.60 -14.97 27.34
C LYS A 499 -18.54 -13.50 26.92
N ILE A 500 -19.68 -12.79 26.91
CA ILE A 500 -19.71 -11.34 26.65
C ILE A 500 -19.28 -10.59 27.92
N LEU A 501 -18.45 -9.56 27.77
CA LEU A 501 -17.90 -8.75 28.86
C LEU A 501 -18.47 -7.33 28.95
N THR A 502 -19.16 -6.85 27.93
CA THR A 502 -19.78 -5.51 27.90
C THR A 502 -21.26 -5.60 27.58
N LYS A 503 -22.12 -4.80 28.21
CA LYS A 503 -23.56 -4.83 27.98
C LYS A 503 -23.90 -4.36 26.57
N SER A 504 -24.81 -5.10 25.94
CA SER A 504 -25.44 -4.70 24.68
C SER A 504 -26.12 -3.33 24.79
N GLY A 505 -26.21 -2.61 23.67
CA GLY A 505 -26.89 -1.31 23.59
C GLY A 505 -26.15 -0.15 24.23
N THR A 506 -24.94 -0.34 24.75
CA THR A 506 -24.08 0.72 25.32
C THR A 506 -23.21 1.43 24.26
N GLY A 507 -23.52 1.25 22.98
CA GLY A 507 -22.76 1.79 21.86
C GLY A 507 -21.65 0.84 21.39
N ASN A 508 -20.65 1.40 20.72
CA ASN A 508 -19.60 0.63 20.04
C ASN A 508 -18.47 0.28 21.00
N ASN A 509 -18.57 -0.86 21.69
CA ASN A 509 -17.49 -1.42 22.53
C ASN A 509 -16.58 -2.30 21.67
N ALA A 510 -15.37 -1.83 21.36
CA ALA A 510 -14.49 -2.51 20.41
C ALA A 510 -13.01 -2.35 20.75
N PHE A 511 -12.18 -3.10 20.04
CA PHE A 511 -10.73 -3.03 20.10
C PHE A 511 -10.18 -3.32 21.50
N PRO A 512 -10.42 -4.53 22.03
CA PRO A 512 -9.91 -4.90 23.34
C PRO A 512 -8.39 -5.04 23.31
N SER A 513 -7.73 -4.60 24.37
CA SER A 513 -6.33 -4.93 24.68
C SER A 513 -6.23 -5.28 26.16
N CYS A 514 -5.74 -6.49 26.43
CA CYS A 514 -5.59 -7.01 27.79
C CYS A 514 -4.33 -6.42 28.44
N SER A 515 -4.40 -6.10 29.73
CA SER A 515 -3.26 -5.66 30.52
C SER A 515 -2.22 -6.79 30.66
N PRO A 516 -0.92 -6.48 30.78
CA PRO A 516 0.13 -7.50 30.93
C PRO A 516 -0.04 -8.41 32.15
N ASP A 517 -0.72 -7.94 33.19
CA ASP A 517 -1.06 -8.73 34.37
C ASP A 517 -2.35 -9.57 34.20
N GLY A 518 -3.03 -9.41 33.07
CA GLY A 518 -4.23 -10.14 32.65
C GLY A 518 -5.51 -9.82 33.43
N LYS A 519 -5.50 -8.78 34.28
CA LYS A 519 -6.65 -8.44 35.13
C LYS A 519 -7.65 -7.51 34.47
N SER A 520 -7.24 -6.77 33.45
CA SER A 520 -8.04 -5.69 32.89
C SER A 520 -7.97 -5.66 31.38
N ILE A 521 -9.04 -5.15 30.76
CA ILE A 521 -9.11 -4.91 29.32
C ILE A 521 -9.37 -3.42 29.11
N VAL A 522 -8.49 -2.76 28.36
CA VAL A 522 -8.79 -1.45 27.79
C VAL A 522 -9.51 -1.65 26.46
N PHE A 523 -10.53 -0.85 26.21
CA PHE A 523 -11.30 -0.90 24.97
C PHE A 523 -11.91 0.47 24.67
N ARG A 524 -12.26 0.70 23.41
CA ARG A 524 -13.06 1.85 22.99
C ARG A 524 -14.53 1.59 23.31
N SER A 525 -15.26 2.60 23.80
CA SER A 525 -16.71 2.56 23.96
C SER A 525 -17.39 3.82 23.45
N GLY A 526 -18.58 3.66 22.87
CA GLY A 526 -19.47 4.75 22.47
C GLY A 526 -20.44 5.23 23.55
N ARG A 527 -20.36 4.69 24.77
CA ARG A 527 -21.38 4.88 25.82
C ARG A 527 -21.54 6.32 26.31
N SER A 528 -20.55 7.17 26.09
CA SER A 528 -20.59 8.61 26.42
C SER A 528 -21.20 9.47 25.32
N GLY A 529 -21.62 8.88 24.19
CA GLY A 529 -21.98 9.60 22.96
C GLY A 529 -20.77 9.91 22.06
N HIS A 530 -19.55 9.74 22.60
CA HIS A 530 -18.29 9.81 21.86
C HIS A 530 -17.55 8.48 21.99
N LYS A 531 -16.61 8.21 21.08
CA LYS A 531 -15.79 7.00 21.10
C LYS A 531 -14.60 7.27 22.04
N ASN A 532 -14.72 6.97 23.33
CA ASN A 532 -13.65 7.15 24.32
C ASN A 532 -13.15 5.81 24.86
N LEU A 533 -12.05 5.80 25.62
CA LEU A 533 -11.48 4.59 26.20
C LEU A 533 -12.04 4.29 27.59
N TYR A 534 -12.25 3.01 27.85
CA TYR A 534 -12.71 2.46 29.11
C TYR A 534 -11.86 1.24 29.47
N ILE A 535 -11.78 0.95 30.76
CA ILE A 535 -11.15 -0.24 31.32
C ILE A 535 -12.21 -1.05 32.07
N VAL A 536 -12.15 -2.37 31.93
CA VAL A 536 -13.06 -3.31 32.58
C VAL A 536 -12.30 -4.55 33.07
N ASP A 537 -12.88 -5.29 34.01
CA ASP A 537 -12.35 -6.58 34.46
C ASP A 537 -12.29 -7.60 33.30
N ALA A 538 -11.16 -8.32 33.20
CA ALA A 538 -10.88 -9.21 32.09
C ALA A 538 -11.66 -10.55 32.15
N VAL A 539 -12.24 -10.91 33.29
CA VAL A 539 -12.98 -12.16 33.49
C VAL A 539 -14.47 -11.90 33.57
N ASP A 540 -14.90 -10.95 34.40
CA ASP A 540 -16.30 -10.67 34.70
C ASP A 540 -16.90 -9.55 33.86
N GLY A 541 -16.07 -8.80 33.15
CA GLY A 541 -16.54 -7.66 32.38
C GLY A 541 -17.21 -6.63 33.29
N GLU A 542 -18.20 -5.91 32.75
CA GLU A 542 -18.86 -4.82 33.47
C GLU A 542 -20.09 -5.27 34.28
N PHE A 543 -20.35 -6.58 34.34
CA PHE A 543 -21.55 -7.12 34.99
C PHE A 543 -21.45 -7.14 36.51
N ASN A 544 -20.23 -7.17 37.05
CA ASN A 544 -19.95 -7.14 38.49
C ASN A 544 -19.34 -5.79 38.95
N GLY A 545 -19.50 -4.73 38.16
CA GLY A 545 -18.85 -3.43 38.39
C GLY A 545 -17.51 -3.33 37.66
N GLY A 546 -16.54 -2.59 38.22
CA GLY A 546 -15.16 -2.53 37.70
C GLY A 546 -14.95 -1.72 36.41
N LEU A 547 -16.02 -1.33 35.72
CA LEU A 547 -15.92 -0.43 34.57
C LEU A 547 -15.45 0.96 35.01
N ARG A 548 -14.39 1.45 34.37
CA ARG A 548 -13.86 2.80 34.56
C ARG A 548 -13.64 3.49 33.21
N ARG A 549 -14.01 4.77 33.12
CA ARG A 549 -13.65 5.62 31.97
C ARG A 549 -12.19 6.04 32.08
N LEU A 550 -11.43 5.87 31.01
CA LEU A 550 -10.02 6.24 30.94
C LEU A 550 -9.81 7.60 30.29
N THR A 551 -10.55 7.89 29.21
CA THR A 551 -10.48 9.18 28.50
C THR A 551 -11.84 9.84 28.40
N GLU A 552 -11.87 11.17 28.35
CA GLU A 552 -13.10 11.95 28.28
C GLU A 552 -12.96 13.16 27.36
N GLY A 553 -13.80 13.21 26.34
CA GLY A 553 -14.04 14.40 25.52
C GLY A 553 -14.68 14.10 24.17
N ALA A 554 -14.95 15.17 23.43
CA ALA A 554 -15.72 15.16 22.18
C ALA A 554 -14.86 14.81 20.95
N TRP A 555 -14.11 13.72 21.04
CA TRP A 555 -13.23 13.20 19.99
C TRP A 555 -13.39 11.67 19.87
N ILE A 556 -12.57 11.04 19.04
CA ILE A 556 -12.55 9.60 18.77
C ILE A 556 -11.21 9.04 19.22
N ASP A 557 -11.22 8.21 20.25
CA ASP A 557 -10.14 7.32 20.65
C ASP A 557 -10.42 5.92 20.11
N THR A 558 -9.39 5.24 19.60
CA THR A 558 -9.56 3.94 18.96
C THR A 558 -8.30 3.08 19.02
N MET A 559 -8.47 1.77 18.87
CA MET A 559 -7.39 0.78 18.78
C MET A 559 -6.35 0.91 19.91
N PRO A 560 -6.79 0.85 21.19
CA PRO A 560 -5.86 0.93 22.30
C PRO A 560 -4.99 -0.33 22.37
N CYS A 561 -3.74 -0.16 22.80
CA CYS A 561 -2.75 -1.20 23.00
C CYS A 561 -2.05 -0.97 24.34
N TRP A 562 -2.13 -1.94 25.24
CA TRP A 562 -1.41 -1.89 26.51
C TRP A 562 0.09 -2.10 26.29
N SER A 563 0.92 -1.27 26.94
CA SER A 563 2.37 -1.47 27.01
C SER A 563 2.67 -2.81 27.67
N PRO A 564 3.64 -3.61 27.19
CA PRO A 564 4.06 -4.84 27.85
C PRO A 564 4.60 -4.62 29.26
N LYS A 565 5.02 -3.39 29.59
CA LYS A 565 5.45 -2.97 30.94
C LYS A 565 4.28 -2.64 31.87
N GLY A 566 3.06 -2.50 31.32
CA GLY A 566 1.85 -2.17 32.07
C GLY A 566 1.70 -0.70 32.47
N ASP A 567 2.70 0.13 32.18
CA ASP A 567 2.83 1.54 32.59
C ASP A 567 2.10 2.53 31.68
N LEU A 568 1.83 2.14 30.42
CA LEU A 568 1.22 2.99 29.41
C LEU A 568 0.19 2.22 28.58
N ILE A 569 -0.73 2.97 27.99
CA ILE A 569 -1.66 2.53 26.95
C ILE A 569 -1.48 3.47 25.78
N ALA A 570 -1.10 2.94 24.61
CA ALA A 570 -1.03 3.66 23.36
C ALA A 570 -2.36 3.54 22.61
N PHE A 571 -2.79 4.57 21.90
CA PHE A 571 -4.02 4.55 21.11
C PHE A 571 -3.98 5.59 19.99
N SER A 572 -4.83 5.41 18.98
CA SER A 572 -5.01 6.38 17.92
C SER A 572 -6.15 7.33 18.28
N SER A 573 -5.95 8.64 18.10
CA SER A 573 -6.98 9.63 18.42
C SER A 573 -6.96 10.86 17.50
N ASN A 574 -8.13 11.44 17.26
CA ASN A 574 -8.28 12.73 16.57
C ASN A 574 -8.32 13.92 17.55
N MET A 575 -7.89 13.75 18.79
CA MET A 575 -7.98 14.78 19.85
C MET A 575 -7.35 16.14 19.50
N HIS A 576 -6.30 16.18 18.68
CA HIS A 576 -5.70 17.46 18.23
C HIS A 576 -6.55 18.18 17.17
N ASN A 577 -7.44 17.47 16.47
CA ASN A 577 -8.44 18.05 15.59
C ASN A 577 -9.77 17.29 15.68
N PRO A 578 -10.54 17.49 16.77
CA PRO A 578 -11.75 16.71 17.02
C PRO A 578 -12.83 16.88 15.94
N THR A 579 -12.80 18.00 15.21
CA THR A 579 -13.74 18.30 14.13
C THR A 579 -13.45 17.53 12.84
N ASN A 580 -12.23 17.00 12.68
CA ASN A 580 -11.84 16.22 11.52
C ASN A 580 -11.80 14.72 11.88
N PRO A 581 -12.79 13.92 11.45
CA PRO A 581 -12.86 12.49 11.77
C PRO A 581 -11.88 11.64 10.94
N GLU A 582 -11.12 12.22 10.01
CA GLU A 582 -10.14 11.50 9.20
C GLU A 582 -8.73 11.57 9.77
N VAL A 583 -8.48 12.51 10.69
CA VAL A 583 -7.14 12.77 11.22
C VAL A 583 -6.91 11.96 12.48
N PHE A 584 -5.84 11.19 12.54
CA PHE A 584 -5.49 10.40 13.71
C PHE A 584 -4.00 10.51 13.98
N GLY A 585 -3.65 10.87 15.21
CA GLY A 585 -2.29 10.79 15.74
C GLY A 585 -2.21 9.69 16.79
N ILE A 586 -0.99 9.37 17.23
CA ILE A 586 -0.76 8.41 18.31
C ILE A 586 -0.64 9.13 19.65
N TYR A 587 -1.33 8.62 20.65
CA TYR A 587 -1.34 9.12 22.02
C TYR A 587 -0.94 8.00 22.98
N VAL A 588 -0.37 8.40 24.12
CA VAL A 588 -0.11 7.50 25.24
C VAL A 588 -0.72 8.10 26.52
N VAL A 589 -1.20 7.24 27.40
CA VAL A 589 -1.76 7.59 28.71
C VAL A 589 -1.39 6.50 29.72
N GLN A 590 -1.23 6.86 31.00
CA GLN A 590 -1.08 5.86 32.05
C GLN A 590 -2.42 5.16 32.32
N PRO A 591 -2.43 3.92 32.84
CA PRO A 591 -3.67 3.22 33.16
C PRO A 591 -4.59 3.98 34.12
N ASP A 592 -4.06 4.84 34.99
CA ASP A 592 -4.84 5.67 35.90
C ASP A 592 -5.48 6.91 35.23
N GLY A 593 -5.16 7.17 33.96
CA GLY A 593 -5.63 8.32 33.17
C GLY A 593 -4.69 9.52 33.19
N SER A 594 -3.61 9.49 33.97
CA SER A 594 -2.62 10.56 34.03
C SER A 594 -1.62 10.49 32.87
N GLY A 595 -0.84 11.56 32.69
CA GLY A 595 0.26 11.59 31.71
C GLY A 595 -0.18 11.50 30.24
N LEU A 596 -1.45 11.78 29.94
CA LEU A 596 -1.97 11.82 28.57
C LEU A 596 -1.14 12.79 27.71
N ARG A 597 -0.54 12.27 26.65
CA ARG A 597 0.24 13.07 25.68
C ARG A 597 0.23 12.46 24.29
N ARG A 598 0.48 13.30 23.28
CA ARG A 598 0.70 12.87 21.90
C ARG A 598 2.14 12.38 21.71
N VAL A 599 2.34 11.43 20.80
CA VAL A 599 3.64 11.08 20.21
C VAL A 599 3.77 11.87 18.91
N GLU A 600 4.65 12.88 18.88
CA GLU A 600 4.79 13.78 17.73
C GLU A 600 5.59 13.12 16.60
N VAL A 601 4.90 12.63 15.57
CA VAL A 601 5.51 12.10 14.34
C VAL A 601 5.67 13.24 13.32
N ALA A 602 4.56 13.87 12.92
CA ALA A 602 4.56 15.12 12.20
C ALA A 602 4.42 16.31 13.17
N LYS A 603 5.02 17.45 12.81
CA LYS A 603 5.06 18.67 13.63
C LYS A 603 4.29 19.82 12.97
N GLY A 604 3.78 20.73 13.80
CA GLY A 604 3.06 21.93 13.35
C GLY A 604 1.83 21.58 12.51
N GLU A 605 1.58 22.33 11.45
CA GLU A 605 0.40 22.15 10.57
C GLU A 605 0.36 20.80 9.86
N LEU A 606 1.52 20.12 9.68
CA LEU A 606 1.56 18.80 9.07
C LEU A 606 0.88 17.73 9.94
N ALA A 607 0.80 17.98 11.25
CA ALA A 607 0.16 17.09 12.20
C ALA A 607 -1.35 16.95 11.92
N GLU A 608 -1.97 17.93 11.24
CA GLU A 608 -3.38 17.94 10.82
C GLU A 608 -3.67 17.03 9.62
N ARG A 609 -2.65 16.37 9.09
CA ARG A 609 -2.72 15.53 7.88
C ARG A 609 -2.47 14.05 8.19
N GLU A 610 -2.15 13.77 9.43
CA GLU A 610 -1.83 12.46 9.96
C GLU A 610 -3.02 11.51 9.92
N ARG A 611 -2.78 10.28 9.43
CA ARG A 611 -3.72 9.16 9.51
C ARG A 611 -3.00 7.94 10.10
N LEU A 612 -2.67 8.01 11.40
CA LEU A 612 -1.91 6.99 12.12
C LEU A 612 -2.86 6.07 12.89
N ASN A 613 -2.87 4.78 12.55
CA ASN A 613 -3.78 3.78 13.11
C ASN A 613 -3.07 2.48 13.47
N HIS A 614 -3.79 1.59 14.16
CA HIS A 614 -3.32 0.24 14.50
C HIS A 614 -2.01 0.23 15.31
N VAL A 615 -1.93 1.09 16.33
CA VAL A 615 -0.74 1.18 17.17
C VAL A 615 -0.49 -0.11 17.96
N PHE A 616 0.76 -0.54 18.03
CA PHE A 616 1.21 -1.71 18.77
C PHE A 616 2.58 -1.44 19.39
N PHE A 617 2.82 -1.89 20.61
CA PHE A 617 4.13 -1.77 21.26
C PHE A 617 5.09 -2.87 20.79
N SER A 618 6.38 -2.55 20.66
CA SER A 618 7.41 -3.59 20.70
C SER A 618 7.42 -4.28 22.06
N SER A 619 7.90 -5.53 22.12
CA SER A 619 7.91 -6.32 23.36
C SER A 619 8.71 -5.69 24.51
N ASN A 620 9.74 -4.90 24.19
CA ASN A 620 10.51 -4.14 25.19
C ASN A 620 9.85 -2.80 25.59
N GLY A 621 8.73 -2.43 24.98
CA GLY A 621 7.98 -1.20 25.24
C GLY A 621 8.73 0.08 24.84
N GLU A 622 9.75 0.01 23.97
CA GLU A 622 10.51 1.18 23.56
C GLU A 622 10.11 1.76 22.20
N TRP A 623 9.44 0.96 21.37
CA TRP A 623 8.99 1.32 20.04
C TRP A 623 7.47 1.19 19.92
N LEU A 624 6.89 2.04 19.08
CA LEU A 624 5.51 1.97 18.64
C LEU A 624 5.49 1.67 17.15
N LEU A 625 4.74 0.65 16.76
CA LEU A 625 4.46 0.23 15.40
C LEU A 625 3.05 0.66 15.03
N PHE A 626 2.83 1.18 13.82
CA PHE A 626 1.52 1.66 13.37
C PHE A 626 1.45 1.73 11.85
N THR A 627 0.24 1.77 11.30
CA THR A 627 -0.01 2.07 9.88
C THR A 627 -0.19 3.57 9.69
N ALA A 628 0.45 4.18 8.69
CA ALA A 628 0.39 5.62 8.44
C ALA A 628 0.44 6.03 6.96
N ASN A 629 -0.13 7.19 6.65
CA ASN A 629 -0.14 7.85 5.34
C ASN A 629 1.07 8.75 5.05
N ILE A 630 2.01 8.85 5.98
CA ILE A 630 3.09 9.85 5.95
C ILE A 630 4.11 9.62 4.83
N GLY A 631 4.12 8.45 4.19
CA GLY A 631 4.93 8.17 3.01
C GLY A 631 4.32 8.63 1.68
N GLY A 632 3.06 9.09 1.69
CA GLY A 632 2.31 9.39 0.48
C GLY A 632 2.05 8.16 -0.40
N VAL A 633 1.57 8.42 -1.61
CA VAL A 633 1.30 7.37 -2.62
C VAL A 633 2.57 6.94 -3.35
N THR A 634 2.64 5.64 -3.66
CA THR A 634 3.80 5.01 -4.30
C THR A 634 3.51 4.49 -5.70
N ALA A 635 2.24 4.37 -6.06
CA ALA A 635 1.77 4.03 -7.40
C ALA A 635 0.49 4.81 -7.70
N GLU A 636 0.15 4.93 -8.98
CA GLU A 636 -1.08 5.58 -9.41
C GLU A 636 -2.30 4.68 -9.09
N ALA A 637 -3.19 5.10 -8.18
CA ALA A 637 -4.29 4.24 -7.73
C ALA A 637 -5.24 3.80 -8.87
N VAL A 638 -5.36 4.61 -9.92
CA VAL A 638 -6.22 4.30 -11.07
C VAL A 638 -5.67 3.15 -11.93
N SER A 639 -4.38 2.83 -11.85
CA SER A 639 -3.77 1.75 -12.62
C SER A 639 -3.87 0.38 -11.94
N LEU A 640 -4.52 0.32 -10.78
CA LEU A 640 -4.63 -0.88 -9.96
C LEU A 640 -6.11 -1.14 -9.62
N PRO A 641 -6.44 -2.38 -9.20
CA PRO A 641 -7.77 -2.71 -8.67
C PRO A 641 -8.15 -1.84 -7.47
N ASN A 642 -9.43 -1.85 -7.06
CA ASN A 642 -9.89 -1.04 -5.92
C ASN A 642 -8.97 -1.16 -4.70
N GLN A 643 -8.47 0.01 -4.28
CA GLN A 643 -7.65 0.20 -3.09
C GLN A 643 -8.40 1.17 -2.19
N PHE A 644 -8.69 0.75 -0.96
CA PHE A 644 -9.42 1.60 -0.02
C PHE A 644 -8.52 2.72 0.53
N GLN A 645 -7.21 2.45 0.71
CA GLN A 645 -6.21 3.41 1.25
C GLN A 645 -4.80 3.15 0.66
N PRO A 646 -4.47 3.64 -0.54
CA PRO A 646 -3.22 3.33 -1.25
C PRO A 646 -1.96 4.05 -0.69
N TYR A 647 -2.01 4.46 0.57
CA TYR A 647 -0.98 5.22 1.26
C TYR A 647 -0.62 4.65 2.62
N GLY A 648 -1.31 3.59 3.09
CA GLY A 648 -1.11 3.06 4.43
C GLY A 648 0.06 2.08 4.49
N ASP A 649 1.16 2.49 5.13
CA ASP A 649 2.33 1.65 5.35
C ASP A 649 2.68 1.51 6.83
N LEU A 650 3.43 0.47 7.17
CA LEU A 650 3.93 0.25 8.52
C LEU A 650 5.12 1.15 8.82
N TYR A 651 5.07 1.80 9.98
CA TYR A 651 6.15 2.59 10.54
C TYR A 651 6.42 2.20 11.99
N ALA A 652 7.69 2.30 12.38
CA ALA A 652 8.11 2.24 13.78
C ALA A 652 8.65 3.59 14.24
N VAL A 653 8.31 4.02 15.46
CA VAL A 653 8.82 5.25 16.09
C VAL A 653 9.10 5.02 17.58
N ARG A 654 10.01 5.80 18.16
CA ARG A 654 10.22 5.81 19.61
C ARG A 654 9.08 6.53 20.33
N LEU A 655 8.93 6.29 21.63
CA LEU A 655 7.90 6.91 22.47
C LEU A 655 7.98 8.44 22.57
N ASP A 656 9.13 9.02 22.25
CA ASP A 656 9.36 10.46 22.18
C ASP A 656 9.12 11.06 20.77
N GLY A 657 8.72 10.23 19.79
CA GLY A 657 8.50 10.65 18.40
C GLY A 657 9.76 10.61 17.53
N SER A 658 10.93 10.26 18.09
CA SER A 658 12.18 10.20 17.34
C SER A 658 12.38 8.86 16.61
N GLY A 659 13.32 8.84 15.67
CA GLY A 659 13.79 7.61 15.03
C GLY A 659 12.76 6.92 14.14
N LEU A 660 11.85 7.67 13.52
CA LEU A 660 10.85 7.13 12.59
C LEU A 660 11.50 6.22 11.52
N ARG A 661 10.94 5.04 11.31
CA ARG A 661 11.37 4.07 10.28
C ARG A 661 10.17 3.61 9.49
N ARG A 662 10.25 3.70 8.16
CA ARG A 662 9.31 3.01 7.26
C ARG A 662 9.71 1.55 7.16
N LEU A 663 8.77 0.64 7.36
CA LEU A 663 9.00 -0.80 7.35
C LEU A 663 8.45 -1.47 6.08
N THR A 664 7.37 -0.94 5.53
CA THR A 664 6.75 -1.43 4.30
C THR A 664 6.55 -0.31 3.29
N CYS A 665 6.40 -0.70 2.03
CA CYS A 665 6.01 0.19 0.95
C CYS A 665 5.37 -0.66 -0.14
N ASN A 666 4.08 -0.50 -0.39
CA ASN A 666 3.48 -1.06 -1.60
C ASN A 666 2.31 -0.18 -2.07
N ALA A 667 1.72 -0.57 -3.20
CA ALA A 667 0.61 0.18 -3.75
C ALA A 667 -0.71 0.02 -2.96
N TYR A 668 -0.76 -0.88 -1.98
CA TYR A 668 -1.94 -1.21 -1.18
C TYR A 668 -1.72 -0.76 0.27
N GLU A 669 -2.72 -1.00 1.12
CA GLU A 669 -2.55 -0.76 2.56
C GLU A 669 -1.92 -1.99 3.23
N ASN A 670 -0.80 -1.78 3.92
CA ASN A 670 -0.24 -2.73 4.87
C ASN A 670 -0.73 -2.38 6.28
N GLY A 671 -1.64 -3.22 6.76
CA GLY A 671 -2.50 -2.95 7.89
C GLY A 671 -2.48 -4.03 8.96
N THR A 672 -3.08 -3.65 10.09
CA THR A 672 -3.18 -4.35 11.39
C THR A 672 -1.94 -5.17 11.78
N PRO A 673 -0.93 -4.54 12.38
CA PRO A 673 0.28 -5.25 12.76
C PRO A 673 0.21 -5.81 14.19
N THR A 674 1.07 -6.78 14.47
CA THR A 674 1.47 -7.22 15.82
C THR A 674 2.98 -7.48 15.86
N TRP A 675 3.59 -7.39 17.04
CA TRP A 675 5.04 -7.46 17.22
C TRP A 675 5.42 -8.45 18.34
N TYR A 676 6.29 -9.40 18.00
CA TYR A 676 6.89 -10.39 18.89
C TYR A 676 8.41 -10.20 18.98
N ASP A 677 9.02 -10.46 20.14
CA ASP A 677 10.45 -10.23 20.39
C ASP A 677 11.37 -11.22 19.66
N GLY A 678 10.89 -12.44 19.43
CA GLY A 678 11.67 -13.52 18.80
C GLY A 678 11.63 -13.50 17.27
N VAL A 679 12.50 -14.29 16.66
CA VAL A 679 12.49 -14.61 15.22
C VAL A 679 11.79 -15.95 15.03
N LEU A 680 10.90 -16.03 14.04
CA LEU A 680 10.16 -17.26 13.76
C LEU A 680 10.85 -18.08 12.68
N ALA A 681 10.94 -19.39 12.92
CA ALA A 681 11.28 -20.37 11.91
C ALA A 681 9.99 -20.83 11.23
N LEU A 682 9.85 -20.56 9.93
CA LEU A 682 8.70 -21.01 9.14
C LEU A 682 8.89 -22.47 8.71
N CYS A 683 7.78 -23.20 8.63
CA CYS A 683 7.78 -24.57 8.10
C CYS A 683 8.11 -24.61 6.61
N SER A 684 8.66 -25.73 6.15
CA SER A 684 8.88 -25.98 4.73
C SER A 684 7.55 -26.21 3.99
N GLU A 685 7.55 -26.09 2.66
CA GLU A 685 6.37 -26.39 1.84
C GLU A 685 5.84 -27.81 2.07
N ASP A 686 6.72 -28.80 2.29
CA ASP A 686 6.36 -30.21 2.50
C ASP A 686 5.65 -30.47 3.84
N GLU A 687 5.74 -29.54 4.80
CA GLU A 687 5.15 -29.63 6.14
C GLU A 687 3.77 -28.94 6.24
N LYS A 688 3.32 -28.28 5.17
CA LYS A 688 2.05 -27.54 5.15
C LYS A 688 0.88 -28.47 4.81
N GLU A 689 -0.22 -28.33 5.54
CA GLU A 689 -1.47 -29.01 5.19
C GLU A 689 -2.17 -28.34 4.00
N ASP A 690 -2.95 -29.13 3.25
CA ASP A 690 -3.76 -28.75 2.08
C ASP A 690 -5.02 -27.94 2.48
N ASP A 691 -4.82 -26.87 3.24
CA ASP A 691 -5.84 -25.90 3.64
C ASP A 691 -5.31 -24.48 3.41
N SER A 692 -4.83 -24.19 2.20
CA SER A 692 -4.33 -22.88 1.82
C SER A 692 -5.43 -21.89 1.47
N ASP A 693 -5.08 -20.60 1.42
CA ASP A 693 -5.97 -19.60 0.84
C ASP A 693 -5.98 -19.70 -0.68
N VAL A 694 -7.18 -19.69 -1.26
CA VAL A 694 -7.39 -19.64 -2.70
C VAL A 694 -7.44 -18.17 -3.11
N LEU A 695 -6.63 -17.80 -4.11
CA LEU A 695 -6.76 -16.49 -4.72
C LEU A 695 -8.10 -16.37 -5.43
N MET A 696 -8.79 -15.27 -5.19
CA MET A 696 -10.04 -14.93 -5.83
C MET A 696 -9.80 -13.86 -6.88
N GLY A 697 -10.51 -13.90 -8.01
CA GLY A 697 -10.50 -12.84 -9.03
C GLY A 697 -11.53 -11.74 -8.77
N ALA A 698 -11.98 -11.59 -7.53
CA ALA A 698 -13.18 -10.85 -7.17
C ALA A 698 -12.89 -9.43 -6.64
N PHE A 699 -12.03 -8.69 -7.34
CA PHE A 699 -11.74 -7.30 -7.01
C PHE A 699 -12.72 -6.37 -7.76
N GLN A 700 -13.05 -5.23 -7.14
CA GLN A 700 -13.94 -4.23 -7.72
C GLN A 700 -13.12 -3.12 -8.39
N GLU A 701 -13.78 -2.30 -9.22
CA GLU A 701 -13.23 -1.01 -9.60
C GLU A 701 -13.08 -0.08 -8.40
N PRO A 702 -12.11 0.84 -8.42
CA PRO A 702 -12.00 1.86 -7.40
C PRO A 702 -13.34 2.55 -7.17
N LEU A 703 -13.85 2.52 -5.92
CA LEU A 703 -15.20 2.96 -5.55
C LEU A 703 -15.49 4.44 -5.87
N TRP A 704 -14.46 5.20 -6.20
CA TRP A 704 -14.51 6.61 -6.53
C TRP A 704 -14.56 6.88 -8.04
N ILE A 705 -14.47 5.85 -8.88
CA ILE A 705 -14.75 5.92 -10.32
C ILE A 705 -16.23 5.57 -10.50
N ASN A 706 -17.05 6.57 -10.83
CA ASN A 706 -18.50 6.38 -11.00
C ASN A 706 -18.81 5.69 -12.34
#